data_AF-A0A521K258-F1
#
_entry.id   AF-A0A521K258-F1
#
_cell.length_a   1.000
_cell.length_b   1.000
_cell.length_c   1.000
_cell.angle_alpha   90.00
_cell.angle_beta   90.00
_cell.angle_gamma   90.00
#
_symmetry.space_group_name_H-M   'P 1'
#
loop_
_entity.id
_entity.type
_entity.pdbx_description
1 polymer ?
#
loop_
_entity_poly.entity_id
_entity_poly.type
_entity_poly.pdbx_seq_one_letter_code
_entity_poly.pdbx_strand_id
1 'polypeptide(L)'
;MAGALAWVPTRGASLLACAALVGAGLALAGCRDRAREVAPFQLRQFKQAQARLSGVFLNEVLVFHFSEPLDGRSVTRATVRIRDEGGRPAEGELWVEEERLEFRPRVPLRADLSDAGFQPGRTYTVELLGYPLPDGLRSRAGSVLAGCWRGAFHCASLPADPPASAPANGEPPPAPTPLFEDASIDRGAPLTLVGQEVAMGDPILLACAEPLDPRTISAQGIELRYFGPGTRTSEPVEPLPIAVEIRLARNDASGALLELRASAAGELPSSRLDPGEYHLWIDPTRCTLRDLGAHPCLPAWHAVDTPTAPLRVLRTDGPSPVATWRASFLDASKRSPKAVDGVDGTAHWADLGSVGIRFPLAAGDGASGALELGGSEARRDVRATRLSIPRALALEAEHGLCTLRAQGRFEVAGEVERTCGAPERRRRAGESHAAWVQRVRQLPAPTRALGVFPAPAGTTLTDFLASAAAEAEDWTVLIAGADLVISGAIRVDGPLLLVAGGWVRASGPVEASEVWILREGGGQLIREPLRQAPLLLDPPTVNALREPIHVAVMSAPLRPIRGVERWVRAEVSARAGGGRFGVAYLGEREGRGGSVDIVGPVDDPALLGGCQALQVRIDLWMEPGGVWDPPSVDEVEVHWDEPAAGRPRSGG
;
A
#
# COMPACT_ATOMS: atom_id res chain seq x y z
N MET A 1 -21.72 18.46 -59.92
CA MET A 1 -20.85 19.65 -59.83
C MET A 1 -19.45 19.19 -59.54
N ALA A 2 -18.62 19.20 -60.57
CA ALA A 2 -17.23 18.72 -60.58
C ALA A 2 -16.29 19.91 -60.35
N GLY A 3 -15.12 19.65 -59.75
CA GLY A 3 -14.09 20.68 -59.55
C GLY A 3 -12.80 20.15 -58.96
N ALA A 4 -12.16 19.19 -59.65
CA ALA A 4 -10.76 18.87 -59.46
C ALA A 4 -9.92 19.82 -60.34
N LEU A 5 -8.86 20.43 -59.79
CA LEU A 5 -7.86 21.16 -60.57
C LEU A 5 -6.46 20.68 -60.19
N ALA A 6 -5.90 19.89 -61.10
CA ALA A 6 -4.48 19.61 -61.20
C ALA A 6 -3.81 20.70 -62.06
N TRP A 7 -2.59 21.10 -61.71
CA TRP A 7 -1.72 21.87 -62.59
C TRP A 7 -0.31 21.28 -62.60
N VAL A 8 0.19 21.08 -63.82
CA VAL A 8 1.48 20.51 -64.26
C VAL A 8 2.41 21.68 -64.67
N PRO A 9 3.75 21.51 -64.71
CA PRO A 9 4.72 22.58 -64.53
C PRO A 9 5.29 23.13 -65.85
N THR A 10 5.96 24.28 -65.77
CA THR A 10 6.81 24.79 -66.87
C THR A 10 8.22 25.11 -66.37
N ARG A 11 9.20 24.49 -67.04
CA ARG A 11 10.63 24.80 -67.00
C ARG A 11 10.90 26.13 -67.72
N GLY A 12 11.90 26.86 -67.24
CA GLY A 12 12.54 27.95 -67.98
C GLY A 12 13.92 28.23 -67.41
N ALA A 13 14.96 27.76 -68.11
CA ALA A 13 16.35 28.11 -67.86
C ALA A 13 16.73 29.32 -68.72
N SER A 14 17.55 30.24 -68.21
CA SER A 14 18.58 30.96 -68.99
C SER A 14 19.53 31.75 -68.08
N LEU A 15 20.79 31.73 -68.52
CA LEU A 15 22.04 32.22 -67.95
C LEU A 15 22.31 33.73 -68.19
N LEU A 16 23.42 34.18 -67.58
CA LEU A 16 24.26 35.39 -67.79
C LEU A 16 23.98 36.54 -66.81
N ALA A 17 24.78 36.72 -65.75
CA ALA A 17 26.17 37.24 -65.70
C ALA A 17 26.25 38.77 -65.83
N CYS A 18 26.65 39.46 -64.74
CA CYS A 18 27.64 40.53 -64.73
C CYS A 18 27.99 40.97 -63.30
N ALA A 19 29.25 41.33 -63.14
CA ALA A 19 30.00 41.56 -61.92
C ALA A 19 29.66 42.88 -61.19
N ALA A 20 29.97 42.95 -59.88
CA ALA A 20 30.84 44.00 -59.31
C ALA A 20 31.08 43.81 -57.80
N LEU A 21 32.32 44.09 -57.40
CA LEU A 21 32.90 44.10 -56.06
C LEU A 21 32.22 45.08 -55.08
N VAL A 22 31.87 44.59 -53.88
CA VAL A 22 31.98 45.24 -52.55
C VAL A 22 32.02 44.06 -51.55
N GLY A 23 33.07 43.77 -50.78
CA GLY A 23 33.82 44.65 -49.89
C GLY A 23 33.24 44.56 -48.47
N ALA A 24 33.94 43.85 -47.58
CA ALA A 24 33.82 43.87 -46.11
C ALA A 24 32.76 42.97 -45.41
N GLY A 25 33.26 41.93 -44.75
CA GLY A 25 33.03 41.72 -43.32
C GLY A 25 31.62 41.34 -42.85
N LEU A 26 31.12 40.17 -43.25
CA LEU A 26 30.09 39.47 -42.48
C LEU A 26 30.74 38.31 -41.75
N ALA A 27 31.02 38.60 -40.48
CA ALA A 27 31.46 37.66 -39.48
C ALA A 27 30.59 36.39 -39.53
N LEU A 28 31.26 35.25 -39.45
CA LEU A 28 30.69 33.99 -38.98
C LEU A 28 30.14 34.20 -37.57
N ALA A 29 28.95 34.79 -37.47
CA ALA A 29 28.07 34.62 -36.31
C ALA A 29 27.53 33.20 -36.38
N GLY A 30 28.41 32.22 -36.16
CA GLY A 30 27.98 30.93 -35.67
C GLY A 30 27.23 31.21 -34.37
N CYS A 31 25.92 31.05 -34.40
CA CYS A 31 25.09 30.89 -33.21
C CYS A 31 25.63 29.66 -32.47
N ARG A 32 26.72 29.88 -31.73
CA ARG A 32 27.13 29.03 -30.64
C ARG A 32 26.07 29.29 -29.59
N ASP A 33 24.94 28.59 -29.72
CA ASP A 33 24.09 28.32 -28.59
C ASP A 33 25.03 27.74 -27.56
N ARG A 34 25.49 28.60 -26.63
CA ARG A 34 26.01 28.17 -25.35
C ARG A 34 24.87 27.30 -24.84
N ALA A 35 25.01 25.99 -24.99
CA ALA A 35 24.18 25.01 -24.33
C ALA A 35 24.13 25.49 -22.89
N ARG A 36 23.01 26.13 -22.54
CA ARG A 36 22.82 26.72 -21.23
C ARG A 36 22.90 25.51 -20.33
N GLU A 37 24.00 25.40 -19.60
CA GLU A 37 24.29 24.26 -18.76
C GLU A 37 23.10 24.13 -17.82
N VAL A 38 22.20 23.19 -18.13
CA VAL A 38 20.95 23.03 -17.40
C VAL A 38 21.40 22.49 -16.06
N ALA A 39 21.24 23.32 -15.03
CA ALA A 39 21.61 22.93 -13.68
C ALA A 39 20.91 21.60 -13.38
N PRO A 40 21.62 20.58 -12.90
CA PRO A 40 21.04 19.26 -12.69
C PRO A 40 19.89 19.33 -11.66
N PHE A 41 18.85 18.51 -11.90
CA PHE A 41 17.77 18.33 -10.93
C PHE A 41 18.33 17.62 -9.69
N GLN A 42 18.32 18.29 -8.53
CA GLN A 42 19.01 17.86 -7.32
C GLN A 42 18.16 18.13 -6.08
N LEU A 43 18.32 17.30 -5.05
CA LEU A 43 17.84 17.61 -3.72
C LEU A 43 18.73 18.73 -3.14
N ARG A 44 18.15 19.90 -2.88
CA ARG A 44 18.84 21.03 -2.26
C ARG A 44 18.91 20.91 -0.75
N GLN A 45 17.83 20.44 -0.15
CA GLN A 45 17.71 20.38 1.30
C GLN A 45 16.77 19.26 1.72
N PHE A 46 17.14 18.55 2.78
CA PHE A 46 16.21 17.74 3.57
C PHE A 46 16.24 18.29 4.99
N LYS A 47 15.11 18.81 5.48
CA LYS A 47 15.03 19.54 6.76
C LYS A 47 15.61 18.71 7.91
N GLN A 48 15.33 17.40 7.91
CA GLN A 48 15.75 16.48 8.96
C GLN A 48 17.15 15.84 8.76
N ALA A 49 17.88 16.14 7.67
CA ALA A 49 19.25 15.62 7.43
C ALA A 49 20.34 16.35 8.21
N GLN A 50 20.03 17.46 8.89
CA GLN A 50 21.04 18.20 9.65
C GLN A 50 21.53 17.31 10.80
N ALA A 51 22.83 16.99 10.77
CA ALA A 51 23.47 15.74 11.20
C ALA A 51 23.42 15.35 12.70
N ARG A 52 22.45 15.82 13.49
CA ARG A 52 22.28 15.49 14.92
C ARG A 52 20.82 15.48 15.42
N LEU A 53 19.82 15.43 14.54
CA LEU A 53 18.42 15.35 14.98
C LEU A 53 18.08 13.93 15.48
N SER A 54 18.44 13.66 16.73
CA SER A 54 17.80 12.64 17.56
C SER A 54 16.51 13.24 18.11
N GLY A 55 15.39 12.52 18.02
CA GLY A 55 14.12 12.97 18.58
C GLY A 55 13.15 13.57 17.57
N VAL A 56 13.20 13.13 16.30
CA VAL A 56 12.16 13.48 15.31
C VAL A 56 10.80 13.04 15.86
N PHE A 57 9.82 13.95 15.85
CA PHE A 57 8.51 13.63 16.40
C PHE A 57 7.78 12.59 15.54
N LEU A 58 6.89 11.80 16.15
CA LEU A 58 6.21 10.70 15.46
C LEU A 58 5.24 11.18 14.36
N ASN A 59 4.76 12.42 14.47
CA ASN A 59 3.94 13.11 13.49
C ASN A 59 4.72 14.17 12.69
N GLU A 60 6.05 14.28 12.84
CA GLU A 60 6.83 15.31 12.17
C GLU A 60 6.78 15.13 10.64
N VAL A 61 6.41 16.19 9.94
CA VAL A 61 6.40 16.18 8.47
C VAL A 61 7.83 16.25 7.96
N LEU A 62 8.22 15.25 7.17
CA LEU A 62 9.50 15.24 6.48
C LEU A 62 9.41 16.15 5.25
N VAL A 63 10.34 17.10 5.11
CA VAL A 63 10.30 18.08 4.02
C VAL A 63 11.58 18.04 3.20
N PHE A 64 11.42 17.82 1.91
CA PHE A 64 12.47 17.77 0.90
C PHE A 64 12.29 18.93 -0.08
N HIS A 65 13.34 19.71 -0.30
CA HIS A 65 13.37 20.79 -1.28
C HIS A 65 14.30 20.45 -2.42
N PHE A 66 13.82 20.59 -3.65
CA PHE A 66 14.55 20.27 -4.86
C PHE A 66 14.95 21.54 -5.64
N SER A 67 15.79 21.37 -6.65
CA SER A 67 16.25 22.48 -7.50
C SER A 67 15.24 22.92 -8.56
N GLU A 68 14.22 22.10 -8.82
CA GLU A 68 13.16 22.32 -9.81
C GLU A 68 11.83 21.78 -9.28
N PRO A 69 10.67 22.23 -9.81
CA PRO A 69 9.37 21.64 -9.50
C PRO A 69 9.30 20.15 -9.82
N LEU A 70 8.75 19.36 -8.90
CA LEU A 70 8.58 17.91 -9.01
C LEU A 70 7.39 17.52 -9.89
N ASP A 71 7.57 16.46 -10.67
CA ASP A 71 6.46 15.74 -11.30
C ASP A 71 5.85 14.75 -10.30
N GLY A 72 4.62 15.05 -9.83
CA GLY A 72 3.90 14.22 -8.87
C GLY A 72 3.65 12.79 -9.33
N ARG A 73 3.64 12.51 -10.65
CA ARG A 73 3.50 11.13 -11.16
C ARG A 73 4.74 10.28 -10.92
N SER A 74 5.91 10.92 -10.77
CA SER A 74 7.16 10.23 -10.44
C SER A 74 7.32 9.97 -8.94
N VAL A 75 6.49 10.59 -8.10
CA VAL A 75 6.53 10.47 -6.64
C VAL A 75 5.66 9.30 -6.21
N THR A 76 6.30 8.18 -5.88
CA THR A 76 5.64 6.95 -5.43
C THR A 76 6.37 6.39 -4.23
N ARG A 77 5.77 5.41 -3.54
CA ARG A 77 6.47 4.63 -2.50
C ARG A 77 7.67 3.83 -3.04
N ALA A 78 7.77 3.66 -4.36
CA ALA A 78 8.92 3.02 -4.98
C ALA A 78 10.10 3.98 -5.12
N THR A 79 9.85 5.26 -5.42
CA THR A 79 10.87 6.31 -5.65
C THR A 79 11.23 7.09 -4.40
N VAL A 80 10.32 7.14 -3.42
CA VAL A 80 10.53 7.71 -2.08
C VAL A 80 10.32 6.59 -1.06
N ARG A 81 11.42 6.10 -0.49
CA ARG A 81 11.38 4.97 0.45
C ARG A 81 11.77 5.46 1.83
N ILE A 82 10.91 5.24 2.81
CA ILE A 82 11.17 5.53 4.21
C ILE A 82 10.96 4.23 4.97
N ARG A 83 12.02 3.70 5.57
CA ARG A 83 12.01 2.35 6.17
C ARG A 83 12.69 2.35 7.52
N ASP A 84 12.17 1.56 8.46
CA ASP A 84 12.86 1.32 9.72
C ASP A 84 14.07 0.39 9.55
N GLU A 85 14.81 0.17 10.63
CA GLU A 85 15.96 -0.75 10.68
C GLU A 85 15.59 -2.21 10.33
N GLY A 86 14.33 -2.61 10.51
CA GLY A 86 13.80 -3.92 10.12
C GLY A 86 13.36 -3.98 8.65
N GLY A 87 13.50 -2.89 7.90
CA GLY A 87 13.10 -2.77 6.50
C GLY A 87 11.61 -2.55 6.28
N ARG A 88 10.81 -2.35 7.35
CA ARG A 88 9.37 -2.07 7.27
C ARG A 88 9.16 -0.64 6.78
N PRO A 89 8.26 -0.40 5.80
CA PRO A 89 7.96 0.95 5.35
C PRO A 89 7.26 1.77 6.45
N ALA A 90 7.56 3.06 6.54
CA ALA A 90 6.78 3.99 7.35
C ALA A 90 5.41 4.24 6.72
N GLU A 91 4.34 4.29 7.51
CA GLU A 91 2.99 4.60 7.02
C GLU A 91 2.74 6.12 6.97
N GLY A 92 2.05 6.59 5.93
CA GLY A 92 1.84 8.02 5.70
C GLY A 92 1.51 8.39 4.25
N GLU A 93 1.50 9.68 3.97
CA GLU A 93 1.14 10.23 2.67
C GLU A 93 2.26 11.07 2.07
N LEU A 94 2.42 11.01 0.75
CA LEU A 94 3.35 11.84 0.00
C LEU A 94 2.58 12.99 -0.66
N TRP A 95 3.03 14.21 -0.43
CA TRP A 95 2.43 15.43 -0.96
C TRP A 95 3.48 16.22 -1.75
N VAL A 96 3.12 16.67 -2.95
CA VAL A 96 4.01 17.42 -3.84
C VAL A 96 3.45 18.80 -4.07
N GLU A 97 4.26 19.83 -3.80
CA GLU A 97 3.93 21.23 -4.04
C GLU A 97 5.14 21.91 -4.69
N GLU A 98 5.07 22.17 -6.00
CA GLU A 98 6.19 22.71 -6.78
C GLU A 98 7.51 21.96 -6.52
N GLU A 99 8.57 22.62 -6.05
CA GLU A 99 9.86 21.99 -5.72
C GLU A 99 9.91 21.30 -4.35
N ARG A 100 8.79 21.18 -3.65
CA ARG A 100 8.68 20.62 -2.31
C ARG A 100 7.99 19.26 -2.35
N LEU A 101 8.61 18.27 -1.72
CA LEU A 101 7.99 17.01 -1.36
C LEU A 101 7.84 16.97 0.15
N GLU A 102 6.65 16.59 0.61
CA GLU A 102 6.37 16.29 1.99
C GLU A 102 6.03 14.82 2.15
N PHE A 103 6.54 14.20 3.21
CA PHE A 103 5.99 12.96 3.73
C PHE A 103 5.32 13.25 5.07
N ARG A 104 4.01 13.03 5.13
CA ARG A 104 3.20 13.20 6.34
C ARG A 104 2.97 11.84 6.97
N PRO A 105 3.69 11.50 8.06
CA PRO A 105 3.48 10.23 8.74
C PRO A 105 2.04 10.11 9.26
N ARG A 106 1.51 8.89 9.27
CA ARG A 106 0.20 8.62 9.86
C ARG A 106 0.22 8.89 11.36
N VAL A 107 -0.70 9.73 11.85
CA VAL A 107 -0.92 9.93 13.29
C VAL A 107 -1.60 8.68 13.87
N PRO A 108 -1.12 8.13 15.00
CA PRO A 108 -1.65 6.88 15.56
C PRO A 108 -3.09 7.03 16.08
N LEU A 109 -3.85 5.93 15.99
CA LEU A 109 -5.16 5.79 16.62
C LEU A 109 -5.09 4.93 17.90
N ARG A 110 -4.08 4.06 18.02
CA ARG A 110 -3.95 3.12 19.13
C ARG A 110 -3.06 3.65 20.24
N ALA A 111 -3.43 3.35 21.49
CA ALA A 111 -2.66 3.73 22.68
C ALA A 111 -1.24 3.13 22.70
N ASP A 112 -1.03 1.96 22.08
CA ASP A 112 0.30 1.34 21.98
C ASP A 112 1.17 1.94 20.86
N LEU A 113 0.64 2.89 20.09
CA LEU A 113 1.29 3.55 18.96
C LEU A 113 1.71 2.59 17.82
N SER A 114 1.24 1.34 17.84
CA SER A 114 1.64 0.30 16.87
C SER A 114 1.21 0.61 15.43
N ASP A 115 0.23 1.49 15.25
CA ASP A 115 -0.29 1.94 13.98
C ASP A 115 0.23 3.32 13.53
N ALA A 116 1.17 3.91 14.29
CA ALA A 116 1.83 5.16 13.93
C ALA A 116 2.71 5.00 12.68
N GLY A 117 2.79 6.06 11.87
CA GLY A 117 3.68 6.14 10.72
C GLY A 117 5.15 5.99 11.09
N PHE A 118 5.55 6.70 12.16
CA PHE A 118 6.84 6.53 12.81
C PHE A 118 6.67 5.90 14.19
N GLN A 119 7.53 4.93 14.47
CA GLN A 119 7.52 4.19 15.73
C GLN A 119 8.49 4.81 16.75
N PRO A 120 8.13 4.84 18.06
CA PRO A 120 9.00 5.40 19.09
C PRO A 120 10.39 4.78 19.13
N GLY A 121 11.42 5.63 19.23
CA GLY A 121 12.83 5.23 19.38
C GLY A 121 13.41 4.44 18.22
N ARG A 122 12.77 4.47 17.04
CA ARG A 122 13.27 3.81 15.83
C ARG A 122 14.08 4.76 14.97
N THR A 123 15.10 4.21 14.34
CA THR A 123 15.82 4.88 13.25
C THR A 123 15.14 4.53 11.93
N TYR A 124 14.88 5.56 11.13
CA TYR A 124 14.38 5.41 9.77
C TYR A 124 15.45 5.84 8.77
N THR A 125 15.58 5.04 7.71
CA THR A 125 16.37 5.38 6.53
C THR A 125 15.43 5.93 5.47
N VAL A 126 15.80 7.06 4.87
CA VAL A 126 15.14 7.66 3.73
C VAL A 126 16.00 7.45 2.49
N GLU A 127 15.40 6.96 1.41
CA GLU A 127 16.03 6.85 0.10
C GLU A 127 15.16 7.54 -0.94
N LEU A 128 15.77 8.48 -1.67
CA LEU A 128 15.19 9.14 -2.84
C LEU A 128 15.89 8.60 -4.07
N LEU A 129 15.14 7.96 -4.96
CA LEU A 129 15.71 7.35 -6.14
C LEU A 129 15.91 8.38 -7.24
N GLY A 130 17.09 8.38 -7.83
CA GLY A 130 17.47 9.21 -8.98
C GLY A 130 18.33 8.41 -9.94
N TYR A 131 19.01 9.10 -10.84
CA TYR A 131 19.94 8.51 -11.82
C TYR A 131 20.94 7.55 -11.13
N PRO A 132 21.23 6.37 -11.72
CA PRO A 132 20.87 5.93 -13.08
C PRO A 132 19.49 5.30 -13.24
N LEU A 133 18.61 5.33 -12.23
CA LEU A 133 17.26 4.77 -12.36
C LEU A 133 16.41 5.60 -13.34
N PRO A 134 15.90 5.03 -14.45
CA PRO A 134 14.99 5.70 -15.36
C PRO A 134 13.65 6.04 -14.70
N ASP A 135 13.24 5.25 -13.70
CA ASP A 135 12.03 5.50 -12.91
C ASP A 135 12.33 6.30 -11.63
N GLY A 136 13.46 7.01 -11.59
CA GLY A 136 13.78 7.92 -10.48
C GLY A 136 12.80 9.09 -10.39
N LEU A 137 12.91 9.85 -9.30
CA LEU A 137 12.20 11.12 -9.13
C LEU A 137 12.52 12.07 -10.29
N ARG A 138 11.49 12.75 -10.80
CA ARG A 138 11.59 13.64 -11.95
C ARG A 138 11.10 15.04 -11.61
N SER A 139 11.71 16.03 -12.25
CA SER A 139 11.14 17.37 -12.33
C SER A 139 10.00 17.41 -13.35
N ARG A 140 9.13 18.41 -13.27
CA ARG A 140 8.08 18.66 -14.28
C ARG A 140 8.66 18.94 -15.67
N ALA A 141 9.91 19.38 -15.75
CA ALA A 141 10.63 19.55 -17.02
C ALA A 141 11.16 18.22 -17.58
N GLY A 142 11.00 17.11 -16.85
CA GLY A 142 11.37 15.75 -17.26
C GLY A 142 12.77 15.32 -16.80
N SER A 143 13.57 16.21 -16.20
CA SER A 143 14.90 15.91 -15.66
C SER A 143 14.81 14.89 -14.53
N VAL A 144 15.63 13.84 -14.57
CA VAL A 144 15.74 12.86 -13.47
C VAL A 144 16.65 13.40 -12.38
N LEU A 145 16.34 13.08 -11.12
CA LEU A 145 17.17 13.45 -9.97
C LEU A 145 18.60 12.97 -10.22
N ALA A 146 19.59 13.85 -10.11
CA ALA A 146 20.95 13.63 -10.61
C ALA A 146 21.68 12.43 -9.99
N GLY A 147 21.22 11.95 -8.84
CA GLY A 147 21.68 10.74 -8.20
C GLY A 147 20.68 10.25 -7.15
N CYS A 148 20.81 8.99 -6.74
CA CYS A 148 20.12 8.53 -5.55
C CYS A 148 20.63 9.26 -4.31
N TRP A 149 19.71 9.70 -3.46
CA TRP A 149 20.05 10.31 -2.18
C TRP A 149 19.59 9.40 -1.04
N ARG A 150 20.41 9.31 0.02
CA ARG A 150 20.09 8.54 1.21
C ARG A 150 20.40 9.35 2.47
N GLY A 151 19.49 9.31 3.42
CA GLY A 151 19.67 9.88 4.76
C GLY A 151 19.01 9.00 5.81
N ALA A 152 19.17 9.39 7.06
CA ALA A 152 18.52 8.72 8.18
C ALA A 152 18.20 9.71 9.29
N PHE A 153 17.20 9.38 10.11
CA PHE A 153 16.82 10.14 11.29
C PHE A 153 16.36 9.18 12.41
N HIS A 154 16.41 9.64 13.65
CA HIS A 154 16.00 8.85 14.83
C HIS A 154 14.79 9.50 15.51
N CYS A 155 13.73 8.72 15.72
CA CYS A 155 12.48 9.21 16.29
C CYS A 155 12.56 9.43 17.80
N ALA A 156 11.69 10.28 18.32
CA ALA A 156 11.48 10.45 19.76
C ALA A 156 11.18 9.09 20.42
N SER A 157 11.78 8.88 21.59
CA SER A 157 11.62 7.64 22.37
C SER A 157 10.60 7.85 23.48
N LEU A 158 9.89 6.78 23.84
CA LEU A 158 9.11 6.78 25.08
C LEU A 158 10.07 7.05 26.25
N PRO A 159 9.68 7.88 27.24
CA PRO A 159 10.48 8.03 28.44
C PRO A 159 10.67 6.65 29.07
N ALA A 160 11.91 6.30 29.40
CA ALA A 160 12.17 5.11 30.20
C ALA A 160 11.46 5.26 31.55
N ASP A 161 10.98 4.16 32.13
CA ASP A 161 10.52 4.17 33.52
C ASP A 161 11.61 4.84 34.38
N PRO A 162 11.26 5.80 35.24
CA PRO A 162 12.25 6.44 36.08
C PRO A 162 12.99 5.37 36.89
N PRO A 163 14.33 5.40 36.97
CA PRO A 163 15.04 4.47 37.82
C PRO A 163 14.47 4.57 39.24
N ALA A 164 14.16 3.42 39.86
CA ALA A 164 13.50 3.32 41.17
C ALA A 164 14.23 4.06 42.31
N SER A 165 15.46 4.52 42.06
CA SER A 165 16.24 5.38 42.92
C SER A 165 16.24 6.81 42.38
N ALA A 166 15.40 7.67 42.96
CA ALA A 166 15.51 9.12 42.82
C ALA A 166 16.94 9.55 43.18
N PRO A 167 17.58 10.46 42.43
CA PRO A 167 18.85 11.03 42.85
C PRO A 167 18.64 11.70 44.22
N ALA A 168 19.46 11.33 45.21
CA ALA A 168 19.38 11.84 46.60
C ALA A 168 19.58 13.37 46.72
N ASN A 169 19.77 14.07 45.60
CA ASN A 169 20.16 15.48 45.53
C ASN A 169 18.98 16.44 45.27
N GLY A 170 17.74 15.96 45.20
CA GLY A 170 16.56 16.84 45.09
C GLY A 170 16.41 17.59 43.77
N GLU A 171 17.21 17.27 42.74
CA GLU A 171 16.98 17.77 41.38
C GLU A 171 15.76 17.06 40.78
N PRO A 172 14.76 17.81 40.26
CA PRO A 172 13.63 17.21 39.57
C PRO A 172 14.12 16.43 38.34
N PRO A 173 13.52 15.27 38.02
CA PRO A 173 13.89 14.51 36.84
C PRO A 173 13.74 15.35 35.57
N PRO A 174 14.58 15.12 34.54
CA PRO A 174 14.43 15.82 33.27
C PRO A 174 13.02 15.59 32.70
N ALA A 175 12.40 16.65 32.19
CA ALA A 175 11.08 16.55 31.56
C ALA A 175 11.13 15.52 30.41
N PRO A 176 10.10 14.66 30.28
CA PRO A 176 10.07 13.68 29.21
C PRO A 176 10.11 14.39 27.86
N THR A 177 10.90 13.86 26.92
CA THR A 177 10.94 14.38 25.55
C THR A 177 9.55 14.21 24.92
N PRO A 178 8.95 15.27 24.35
CA PRO A 178 7.67 15.15 23.69
C PRO A 178 7.77 14.14 22.54
N LEU A 179 6.75 13.30 22.38
CA LEU A 179 6.70 12.32 21.28
C LEU A 179 6.17 12.94 19.99
N PHE A 180 5.37 13.99 20.10
CA PHE A 180 4.67 14.59 19.00
C PHE A 180 5.03 16.08 18.90
N GLU A 181 5.07 16.57 17.67
CA GLU A 181 5.09 17.99 17.38
C GLU A 181 3.66 18.51 17.58
N ASP A 182 3.52 19.56 18.37
CA ASP A 182 2.26 20.27 18.55
C ASP A 182 2.44 21.72 18.11
N ALA A 183 1.50 22.19 17.29
CA ALA A 183 1.48 23.57 16.82
C ALA A 183 0.74 24.51 17.80
N SER A 184 0.06 23.95 18.80
CA SER A 184 -0.74 24.70 19.75
C SER A 184 0.15 25.38 20.78
N ILE A 185 -0.02 26.71 20.89
CA ILE A 185 0.93 27.57 21.58
C ILE A 185 0.81 27.43 23.10
N ASP A 186 -0.40 27.23 23.66
CA ASP A 186 -0.61 27.24 25.12
C ASP A 186 -1.78 26.40 25.66
N ARG A 187 -2.69 25.90 24.80
CA ARG A 187 -3.89 25.16 25.25
C ARG A 187 -4.41 24.25 24.16
N GLY A 188 -4.94 23.10 24.58
CA GLY A 188 -5.61 22.18 23.69
C GLY A 188 -6.97 22.72 23.25
N ALA A 189 -7.35 22.39 22.01
CA ALA A 189 -8.65 22.70 21.48
C ALA A 189 -9.75 22.01 22.31
N PRO A 190 -10.90 22.68 22.51
CA PRO A 190 -11.97 22.11 23.30
C PRO A 190 -12.65 20.95 22.56
N LEU A 191 -13.15 19.98 23.32
CA LEU A 191 -14.01 18.93 22.80
C LEU A 191 -15.39 19.50 22.50
N THR A 192 -15.87 19.26 21.29
CA THR A 192 -17.19 19.71 20.83
C THR A 192 -18.06 18.51 20.51
N LEU A 193 -19.34 18.60 20.87
CA LEU A 193 -20.32 17.60 20.47
C LEU A 193 -20.69 17.84 19.00
N VAL A 194 -20.51 16.84 18.13
CA VAL A 194 -20.75 16.99 16.68
C VAL A 194 -22.23 17.21 16.38
N GLY A 195 -23.12 16.66 17.20
CA GLY A 195 -24.56 16.86 17.07
C GLY A 195 -25.28 16.60 18.40
N GLN A 196 -26.28 17.43 18.69
CA GLN A 196 -27.13 17.26 19.87
C GLN A 196 -28.21 16.20 19.66
N GLU A 197 -28.44 15.75 18.44
CA GLU A 197 -29.38 14.69 18.12
C GLU A 197 -28.61 13.47 17.61
N VAL A 198 -28.80 12.32 18.26
CA VAL A 198 -28.12 11.06 17.92
C VAL A 198 -29.18 10.00 17.68
N ALA A 199 -29.06 9.24 16.60
CA ALA A 199 -29.97 8.13 16.34
C ALA A 199 -29.69 6.97 17.31
N MET A 200 -30.71 6.21 17.70
CA MET A 200 -30.54 5.05 18.57
C MET A 200 -29.57 3.99 18.00
N GLY A 201 -28.37 3.89 18.58
CA GLY A 201 -27.33 2.93 18.16
C GLY A 201 -26.18 3.57 17.38
N ASP A 202 -26.35 4.82 16.96
CA ASP A 202 -25.22 5.65 16.53
C ASP A 202 -24.33 5.97 17.74
N PRO A 203 -23.00 6.00 17.57
CA PRO A 203 -22.11 6.50 18.61
C PRO A 203 -22.36 8.00 18.83
N ILE A 204 -22.15 8.45 20.06
CA ILE A 204 -22.05 9.88 20.34
C ILE A 204 -20.68 10.34 19.84
N LEU A 205 -20.64 11.37 19.00
CA LEU A 205 -19.41 11.84 18.39
C LEU A 205 -18.92 13.13 19.07
N LEU A 206 -17.67 13.09 19.56
CA LEU A 206 -16.96 14.29 19.99
C LEU A 206 -15.86 14.62 18.99
N ALA A 207 -15.79 15.88 18.57
CA ALA A 207 -14.72 16.38 17.72
C ALA A 207 -13.77 17.29 18.53
N CYS A 208 -12.47 17.14 18.27
CA CYS A 208 -11.44 18.08 18.66
C CYS A 208 -10.86 18.70 17.38
N ALA A 209 -10.63 20.00 17.37
CA ALA A 209 -9.99 20.67 16.23
C ALA A 209 -8.49 20.36 16.12
N GLU A 210 -7.95 19.66 17.11
CA GLU A 210 -6.55 19.23 17.19
C GLU A 210 -6.48 17.71 17.35
N PRO A 211 -5.43 17.07 16.82
CA PRO A 211 -5.21 15.66 17.05
C PRO A 211 -4.96 15.37 18.54
N LEU A 212 -5.41 14.19 18.98
CA LEU A 212 -5.34 13.75 20.37
C LEU A 212 -4.24 12.71 20.58
N ASP A 213 -3.63 12.67 21.76
CA ASP A 213 -2.71 11.60 22.13
C ASP A 213 -3.51 10.32 22.42
N PRO A 214 -3.39 9.26 21.58
CA PRO A 214 -4.16 8.04 21.73
C PRO A 214 -3.91 7.32 23.06
N ARG A 215 -2.79 7.58 23.74
CA ARG A 215 -2.46 7.01 25.06
C ARG A 215 -3.34 7.56 26.18
N THR A 216 -3.94 8.72 25.96
CA THR A 216 -4.74 9.44 26.96
C THR A 216 -6.23 9.20 26.81
N ILE A 217 -6.63 8.46 25.78
CA ILE A 217 -8.02 8.12 25.47
C ILE A 217 -8.55 7.13 26.49
N SER A 218 -9.37 7.62 27.41
CA SER A 218 -10.00 6.85 28.48
C SER A 218 -11.40 7.40 28.74
N ALA A 219 -12.31 6.52 29.14
CA ALA A 219 -13.67 6.92 29.56
C ALA A 219 -13.69 7.54 30.96
N GLN A 220 -12.55 7.59 31.67
CA GLN A 220 -12.46 8.17 33.00
C GLN A 220 -12.89 9.64 33.00
N GLY A 221 -13.82 9.98 33.89
CA GLY A 221 -14.38 11.33 33.98
C GLY A 221 -15.44 11.65 32.94
N ILE A 222 -15.84 10.69 32.09
CA ILE A 222 -16.92 10.84 31.11
C ILE A 222 -18.10 10.00 31.57
N GLU A 223 -19.23 10.66 31.80
CA GLU A 223 -20.48 10.02 32.21
C GLU A 223 -21.61 10.43 31.28
N LEU A 224 -22.42 9.48 30.85
CA LEU A 224 -23.68 9.76 30.18
C LEU A 224 -24.82 9.57 31.17
N ARG A 225 -25.76 10.52 31.23
CA ARG A 225 -26.89 10.47 32.19
C ARG A 225 -28.21 10.49 31.46
N TYR A 226 -29.10 9.55 31.76
CA TYR A 226 -30.44 9.49 31.16
C TYR A 226 -31.49 10.19 32.03
N PHE A 227 -32.30 11.05 31.41
CA PHE A 227 -33.36 11.83 32.06
C PHE A 227 -34.78 11.39 31.65
N GLY A 228 -34.90 10.32 30.86
CA GLY A 228 -36.20 9.88 30.38
C GLY A 228 -36.68 10.62 29.12
N PRO A 229 -37.82 10.20 28.56
CA PRO A 229 -38.45 10.90 27.44
C PRO A 229 -39.17 12.16 27.93
N GLY A 230 -38.49 13.31 27.93
CA GLY A 230 -39.10 14.65 27.98
C GLY A 230 -40.13 14.85 29.11
N THR A 231 -39.80 14.45 30.34
CA THR A 231 -40.66 14.67 31.50
C THR A 231 -40.86 16.17 31.74
N ARG A 232 -41.96 16.71 31.20
CA ARG A 232 -42.54 17.99 31.61
C ARG A 232 -43.15 17.94 33.02
N THR A 233 -43.05 16.80 33.71
CA THR A 233 -43.51 16.63 35.08
C THR A 233 -42.51 17.30 36.02
N SER A 234 -43.00 18.20 36.87
CA SER A 234 -42.23 19.00 37.85
C SER A 234 -41.55 18.19 38.97
N GLU A 235 -41.52 16.86 38.87
CA GLU A 235 -40.83 16.00 39.82
C GLU A 235 -39.40 15.75 39.36
N PRO A 236 -38.39 16.01 40.22
CA PRO A 236 -36.99 15.77 39.89
C PRO A 236 -36.74 14.27 39.75
N VAL A 237 -36.57 13.80 38.51
CA VAL A 237 -36.12 12.43 38.22
C VAL A 237 -34.61 12.37 38.49
N GLU A 238 -34.18 11.46 39.36
CA GLU A 238 -32.75 11.20 39.54
C GLU A 238 -32.17 10.62 38.24
N PRO A 239 -31.15 11.26 37.64
CA PRO A 239 -30.59 10.79 36.39
C PRO A 239 -29.89 9.44 36.56
N LEU A 240 -30.18 8.50 35.66
CA LEU A 240 -29.53 7.19 35.66
C LEU A 240 -28.15 7.30 34.98
N PRO A 241 -27.03 7.01 35.68
CA PRO A 241 -25.70 7.02 35.07
C PRO A 241 -25.52 5.82 34.14
N ILE A 242 -24.93 6.07 32.98
CA ILE A 242 -24.62 5.10 31.93
C ILE A 242 -23.12 5.16 31.70
N ALA A 243 -22.45 4.03 31.92
CA ALA A 243 -21.04 3.88 31.60
C ALA A 243 -20.85 3.98 30.08
N VAL A 244 -19.75 4.59 29.65
CA VAL A 244 -19.40 4.71 28.24
C VAL A 244 -18.05 4.08 27.94
N GLU A 245 -17.94 3.51 26.75
CA GLU A 245 -16.67 3.19 26.11
C GLU A 245 -16.33 4.32 25.15
N ILE A 246 -15.05 4.69 25.08
CA ILE A 246 -14.55 5.70 24.18
C ILE A 246 -13.50 5.11 23.23
N ARG A 247 -13.56 5.50 21.97
CA ARG A 247 -12.61 5.10 20.94
C ARG A 247 -12.22 6.29 20.09
N LEU A 248 -10.93 6.39 19.76
CA LEU A 248 -10.44 7.35 18.77
C LEU A 248 -10.69 6.80 17.36
N ALA A 249 -11.66 7.38 16.65
CA ALA A 249 -12.11 6.91 15.34
C ALA A 249 -11.32 7.56 14.19
N ARG A 250 -10.92 8.82 14.36
CA ARG A 250 -10.06 9.56 13.42
C ARG A 250 -9.07 10.42 14.20
N ASN A 251 -7.84 10.52 13.71
CA ASN A 251 -6.80 11.37 14.24
C ASN A 251 -5.86 11.77 13.11
N ASP A 252 -5.86 13.05 12.74
CA ASP A 252 -5.08 13.58 11.63
C ASP A 252 -4.77 15.07 11.84
N ALA A 253 -4.10 15.71 10.88
CA ALA A 253 -3.72 17.12 10.98
C ALA A 253 -4.91 18.10 11.05
N SER A 254 -6.12 17.66 10.69
CA SER A 254 -7.35 18.46 10.79
C SER A 254 -8.07 18.31 12.13
N GLY A 255 -7.62 17.38 12.98
CA GLY A 255 -8.16 17.17 14.31
C GLY A 255 -8.42 15.70 14.65
N ALA A 256 -9.24 15.50 15.67
CA ALA A 256 -9.63 14.18 16.15
C ALA A 256 -11.14 13.99 16.19
N LEU A 257 -11.58 12.76 15.98
CA LEU A 257 -12.96 12.32 16.17
C LEU A 257 -12.99 11.15 17.14
N LEU A 258 -13.70 11.34 18.25
CA LEU A 258 -13.94 10.33 19.28
C LEU A 258 -15.35 9.77 19.11
N GLU A 259 -15.47 8.46 19.26
CA GLU A 259 -16.74 7.75 19.36
C GLU A 259 -16.97 7.33 20.81
N LEU A 260 -18.12 7.69 21.36
CA LEU A 260 -18.58 7.24 22.65
C LEU A 260 -19.76 6.28 22.44
N ARG A 261 -19.72 5.13 23.10
CA ARG A 261 -20.77 4.12 23.07
C ARG A 261 -21.18 3.77 24.48
N ALA A 262 -22.46 3.50 24.71
CA ALA A 262 -22.89 2.96 25.99
C ALA A 262 -22.23 1.59 26.22
N SER A 263 -21.54 1.45 27.35
CA SER A 263 -20.95 0.17 27.77
C SER A 263 -21.99 -0.62 28.54
N ALA A 264 -22.10 -1.92 28.25
CA ALA A 264 -23.02 -2.81 28.95
C ALA A 264 -22.43 -3.20 30.32
N ALA A 265 -22.48 -2.28 31.29
CA ALA A 265 -22.15 -2.58 32.68
C ALA A 265 -23.41 -3.06 33.42
N GLY A 266 -23.69 -4.37 33.43
CA GLY A 266 -24.81 -4.99 34.18
C GLY A 266 -25.86 -5.71 33.32
N GLU A 267 -26.99 -6.11 33.93
CA GLU A 267 -28.09 -6.91 33.34
C GLU A 267 -28.85 -6.24 32.17
N LEU A 268 -28.47 -5.04 31.72
CA LEU A 268 -29.11 -4.37 30.58
C LEU A 268 -28.49 -4.87 29.25
N PRO A 269 -29.24 -5.59 28.38
CA PRO A 269 -28.65 -6.42 27.32
C PRO A 269 -28.22 -5.67 26.04
N SER A 270 -28.14 -4.34 26.04
CA SER A 270 -27.84 -3.61 24.80
C SER A 270 -26.97 -2.38 25.01
N SER A 271 -25.89 -2.30 24.25
CA SER A 271 -25.06 -1.11 23.98
C SER A 271 -25.80 0.02 23.25
N ARG A 272 -27.14 0.02 23.28
CA ARG A 272 -28.03 0.96 22.61
C ARG A 272 -28.69 1.86 23.64
N LEU A 273 -28.69 3.16 23.35
CA LEU A 273 -29.39 4.17 24.14
C LEU A 273 -30.86 4.17 23.74
N ASP A 274 -31.77 4.13 24.72
CA ASP A 274 -33.20 4.32 24.48
C ASP A 274 -33.50 5.73 23.96
N PRO A 275 -34.60 5.95 23.23
CA PRO A 275 -35.01 7.30 22.87
C PRO A 275 -35.29 8.16 24.12
N GLY A 276 -34.82 9.40 24.12
CA GLY A 276 -35.06 10.32 25.23
C GLY A 276 -33.99 11.39 25.36
N GLU A 277 -34.01 12.09 26.49
CA GLU A 277 -33.03 13.12 26.83
C GLU A 277 -31.88 12.54 27.65
N TYR A 278 -30.67 12.86 27.23
CA TYR A 278 -29.42 12.46 27.83
C TYR A 278 -28.56 13.69 28.04
N HIS A 279 -27.75 13.69 29.08
CA HIS A 279 -26.78 14.73 29.31
C HIS A 279 -25.40 14.09 29.37
N LEU A 280 -24.49 14.57 28.52
CA LEU A 280 -23.09 14.15 28.54
C LEU A 280 -22.32 15.03 29.54
N TRP A 281 -21.79 14.39 30.56
CA TRP A 281 -20.96 15.02 31.59
C TRP A 281 -19.50 14.65 31.33
N ILE A 282 -18.61 15.65 31.33
CA ILE A 282 -17.16 15.44 31.30
C ILE A 282 -16.56 16.24 32.46
N ASP A 283 -16.07 15.52 33.48
CA ASP A 283 -15.45 16.10 34.66
C ASP A 283 -14.03 16.58 34.31
N PRO A 284 -13.77 17.89 34.31
CA PRO A 284 -12.47 18.46 33.92
C PRO A 284 -11.32 18.01 34.83
N THR A 285 -11.62 17.58 36.07
CA THR A 285 -10.62 17.13 37.04
C THR A 285 -10.24 15.65 36.88
N ARG A 286 -11.10 14.86 36.22
CA ARG A 286 -10.91 13.42 36.01
C ARG A 286 -10.66 13.06 34.55
N CYS A 287 -11.04 13.92 33.61
CA CYS A 287 -10.82 13.72 32.19
C CYS A 287 -9.32 13.65 31.89
N THR A 288 -8.88 12.56 31.27
CA THR A 288 -7.47 12.35 30.93
C THR A 288 -7.11 12.79 29.53
N LEU A 289 -8.09 13.18 28.69
CA LEU A 289 -7.90 13.49 27.27
C LEU A 289 -6.93 14.65 27.08
N ARG A 290 -5.89 14.43 26.27
CA ARG A 290 -4.91 15.44 25.91
C ARG A 290 -4.67 15.47 24.41
N ASP A 291 -4.29 16.64 23.93
CA ASP A 291 -3.75 16.81 22.59
C ASP A 291 -2.34 16.18 22.49
N LEU A 292 -1.74 16.30 21.31
CA LEU A 292 -0.38 15.82 21.06
C LEU A 292 0.71 16.58 21.85
N GLY A 293 0.45 17.83 22.27
CA GLY A 293 1.33 18.64 23.12
C GLY A 293 1.13 18.41 24.63
N ALA A 294 0.29 17.45 25.00
CA ALA A 294 -0.09 17.12 26.38
C ALA A 294 -0.94 18.18 27.10
N HIS A 295 -1.52 19.15 26.40
CA HIS A 295 -2.50 20.06 26.98
C HIS A 295 -3.83 19.34 27.18
N PRO A 296 -4.56 19.65 28.28
CA PRO A 296 -5.87 19.04 28.52
C PRO A 296 -6.91 19.54 27.50
N CYS A 297 -7.63 18.60 26.88
CA CYS A 297 -8.74 18.91 25.98
C CYS A 297 -10.05 18.92 26.78
N LEU A 298 -10.43 20.09 27.28
CA LEU A 298 -11.65 20.29 28.06
C LEU A 298 -12.88 20.41 27.14
N PRO A 299 -14.09 20.03 27.58
CA PRO A 299 -15.28 20.21 26.77
C PRO A 299 -15.63 21.69 26.58
N ALA A 300 -16.13 22.06 25.40
CA ALA A 300 -16.50 23.44 25.07
C ALA A 300 -17.56 24.02 26.03
N TRP A 301 -18.45 23.17 26.56
CA TRP A 301 -19.49 23.59 27.49
C TRP A 301 -18.97 23.88 28.93
N HIS A 302 -17.73 23.51 29.25
CA HIS A 302 -17.10 23.93 30.51
C HIS A 302 -16.87 25.45 30.56
N ALA A 303 -16.71 26.11 29.40
CA ALA A 303 -16.47 27.55 29.34
C ALA A 303 -17.72 28.40 29.67
N VAL A 304 -18.91 27.80 29.70
CA VAL A 304 -20.19 28.48 29.97
C VAL A 304 -20.79 28.09 31.33
N ASP A 305 -19.96 27.58 32.25
CA ASP A 305 -20.34 27.12 33.60
C ASP A 305 -21.46 26.07 33.63
N THR A 306 -21.70 25.36 32.52
CA THR A 306 -22.61 24.21 32.48
C THR A 306 -21.79 22.92 32.56
N PRO A 307 -22.05 22.02 33.51
CA PRO A 307 -21.28 20.77 33.63
C PRO A 307 -21.64 19.73 32.55
N THR A 308 -22.64 19.99 31.71
CA THR A 308 -23.23 19.01 30.80
C THR A 308 -23.55 19.56 29.42
N ALA A 309 -23.48 18.70 28.40
CA ALA A 309 -24.05 18.95 27.08
C ALA A 309 -25.35 18.14 26.92
N PRO A 310 -26.48 18.78 26.57
CA PRO A 310 -27.72 18.07 26.28
C PRO A 310 -27.59 17.28 24.97
N LEU A 311 -28.12 16.07 24.99
CA LEU A 311 -28.16 15.13 23.90
C LEU A 311 -29.57 14.53 23.83
N ARG A 312 -30.15 14.49 22.64
CA ARG A 312 -31.43 13.83 22.40
C ARG A 312 -31.20 12.59 21.56
N VAL A 313 -31.54 11.44 22.11
CA VAL A 313 -31.55 10.20 21.35
C VAL A 313 -32.89 10.09 20.65
N LEU A 314 -32.85 10.16 19.33
CA LEU A 314 -34.05 10.10 18.51
C LEU A 314 -34.41 8.65 18.20
N ARG A 315 -35.70 8.36 18.25
CA ARG A 315 -36.25 7.18 17.62
C ARG A 315 -36.21 7.40 16.12
N THR A 316 -35.50 6.55 15.41
CA THR A 316 -35.38 6.68 13.95
C THR A 316 -36.51 5.86 13.34
N ASP A 317 -37.69 6.47 13.30
CA ASP A 317 -38.89 5.90 12.64
C ASP A 317 -38.89 6.19 11.11
N GLY A 318 -37.78 6.73 10.58
CA GLY A 318 -37.58 6.95 9.15
C GLY A 318 -37.07 5.69 8.43
N PRO A 319 -37.20 5.63 7.10
CA PRO A 319 -36.55 4.58 6.32
C PRO A 319 -35.06 4.56 6.64
N SER A 320 -34.51 3.37 6.86
CA SER A 320 -33.08 3.15 7.12
C SER A 320 -32.23 3.97 6.14
N PRO A 321 -31.30 4.82 6.62
CA PRO A 321 -30.45 5.57 5.72
C PRO A 321 -29.63 4.60 4.87
N VAL A 322 -29.63 4.83 3.56
CA VAL A 322 -28.77 4.09 2.63
C VAL A 322 -27.35 4.64 2.80
N ALA A 323 -26.48 3.86 3.40
CA ALA A 323 -25.06 4.17 3.53
C ALA A 323 -24.28 3.62 2.32
N THR A 324 -23.12 4.22 2.07
CA THR A 324 -22.30 3.96 0.89
C THR A 324 -20.83 3.79 1.28
N TRP A 325 -20.15 2.84 0.63
CA TRP A 325 -18.71 2.66 0.70
C TRP A 325 -18.14 2.61 -0.71
N ARG A 326 -17.01 3.30 -0.92
CA ARG A 326 -16.34 3.43 -2.21
C ARG A 326 -14.92 2.88 -2.12
N ALA A 327 -14.61 1.91 -2.98
CA ALA A 327 -13.26 1.40 -3.19
C ALA A 327 -12.66 1.98 -4.47
N SER A 328 -11.80 2.98 -4.32
CA SER A 328 -11.04 3.59 -5.42
C SER A 328 -9.67 2.94 -5.65
N PHE A 329 -9.38 1.82 -5.01
CA PHE A 329 -8.15 1.03 -5.12
C PHE A 329 -6.80 1.75 -4.88
N LEU A 330 -6.79 3.02 -4.46
CA LEU A 330 -5.58 3.80 -4.13
C LEU A 330 -4.82 3.29 -2.89
N ASP A 331 -5.42 2.39 -2.13
CA ASP A 331 -4.87 1.85 -0.88
C ASP A 331 -4.77 0.32 -0.98
N ALA A 332 -3.58 -0.18 -1.32
CA ALA A 332 -3.30 -1.62 -1.39
C ALA A 332 -3.43 -2.35 -0.05
N SER A 333 -3.50 -1.65 1.10
CA SER A 333 -3.76 -2.29 2.41
C SER A 333 -5.18 -2.85 2.52
N LYS A 334 -6.10 -2.35 1.68
CA LYS A 334 -7.48 -2.86 1.56
C LYS A 334 -7.56 -4.15 0.74
N ARG A 335 -6.45 -4.66 0.20
CA ARG A 335 -6.40 -5.94 -0.51
C ARG A 335 -6.23 -7.10 0.48
N SER A 336 -7.03 -8.16 0.32
CA SER A 336 -6.83 -9.41 1.05
C SER A 336 -5.61 -10.18 0.51
N PRO A 337 -4.75 -10.74 1.38
CA PRO A 337 -3.63 -11.57 0.96
C PRO A 337 -4.05 -12.99 0.52
N LYS A 338 -5.31 -13.37 0.75
CA LYS A 338 -5.85 -14.70 0.47
C LYS A 338 -5.78 -14.98 -1.03
N ALA A 339 -5.28 -16.16 -1.40
CA ALA A 339 -5.39 -16.63 -2.77
C ALA A 339 -6.86 -16.90 -3.12
N VAL A 340 -7.25 -16.59 -4.35
CA VAL A 340 -8.57 -16.94 -4.87
C VAL A 340 -8.47 -18.32 -5.52
N ASP A 341 -9.36 -19.23 -5.16
CA ASP A 341 -9.35 -20.58 -5.74
C ASP A 341 -9.89 -20.57 -7.18
N GLY A 342 -9.34 -21.46 -8.01
CA GLY A 342 -9.81 -21.67 -9.39
C GLY A 342 -9.35 -20.63 -10.42
N VAL A 343 -8.39 -19.76 -10.08
CA VAL A 343 -7.81 -18.76 -11.00
C VAL A 343 -6.33 -19.04 -11.26
N ASP A 344 -5.80 -18.51 -12.37
CA ASP A 344 -4.37 -18.64 -12.73
C ASP A 344 -3.48 -17.81 -11.78
N GLY A 345 -4.00 -16.70 -11.22
CA GLY A 345 -3.28 -15.92 -10.22
C GLY A 345 -4.00 -14.70 -9.72
N THR A 346 -3.24 -13.83 -9.07
CA THR A 346 -3.74 -12.66 -8.34
C THR A 346 -3.74 -11.45 -9.25
N ALA A 347 -4.87 -10.77 -9.38
CA ALA A 347 -4.94 -9.51 -10.14
C ALA A 347 -4.07 -8.43 -9.47
N HIS A 348 -3.47 -7.58 -10.29
CA HIS A 348 -2.61 -6.50 -9.83
C HIS A 348 -3.49 -5.37 -9.30
N TRP A 349 -3.31 -5.03 -8.03
CA TRP A 349 -3.99 -3.93 -7.35
C TRP A 349 -2.94 -2.85 -7.13
N ALA A 350 -2.98 -1.82 -7.94
CA ALA A 350 -1.99 -0.76 -7.94
C ALA A 350 -2.46 0.42 -7.07
N ASP A 351 -1.51 1.11 -6.44
CA ASP A 351 -1.74 2.43 -5.80
C ASP A 351 -2.08 3.53 -6.84
N LEU A 352 -2.29 3.16 -8.10
CA LEU A 352 -2.72 4.02 -9.20
C LEU A 352 -4.25 4.12 -9.33
N GLY A 353 -4.99 3.46 -8.43
CA GLY A 353 -6.45 3.57 -8.36
C GLY A 353 -7.21 2.63 -9.29
N SER A 354 -6.62 1.48 -9.63
CA SER A 354 -7.32 0.44 -10.39
C SER A 354 -6.80 -0.96 -10.06
N VAL A 355 -7.64 -1.95 -10.35
CA VAL A 355 -7.32 -3.38 -10.34
C VAL A 355 -7.25 -3.86 -11.78
N GLY A 356 -6.12 -4.43 -12.21
CA GLY A 356 -5.88 -4.83 -13.60
C GLY A 356 -5.04 -6.10 -13.74
N ILE A 357 -4.84 -6.53 -14.99
CA ILE A 357 -3.91 -7.64 -15.30
C ILE A 357 -2.53 -7.05 -15.60
N ARG A 358 -1.53 -7.51 -14.84
CA ARG A 358 -0.12 -7.23 -15.12
C ARG A 358 0.53 -8.49 -15.66
N PHE A 359 1.09 -8.41 -16.86
CA PHE A 359 1.64 -9.56 -17.58
C PHE A 359 3.05 -9.23 -18.06
N PRO A 360 4.09 -9.98 -17.66
CA PRO A 360 5.45 -9.79 -18.18
C PRO A 360 5.50 -10.24 -19.64
N LEU A 361 5.98 -9.41 -20.56
CA LEU A 361 6.28 -9.83 -21.94
C LEU A 361 7.21 -11.06 -21.95
N ALA A 362 8.13 -11.11 -20.99
CA ALA A 362 9.03 -12.22 -20.77
C ALA A 362 8.36 -13.55 -20.38
N ALA A 363 7.06 -13.60 -20.07
CA ALA A 363 6.34 -14.86 -19.87
C ALA A 363 6.25 -15.72 -21.16
N GLY A 364 6.52 -15.10 -22.32
CA GLY A 364 6.69 -15.79 -23.59
C GLY A 364 5.39 -16.06 -24.34
N ASP A 365 5.49 -16.94 -25.34
CA ASP A 365 4.46 -17.21 -26.35
C ASP A 365 3.67 -18.50 -26.11
N GLY A 366 3.94 -19.19 -25.00
CA GLY A 366 3.25 -20.42 -24.60
C GLY A 366 3.40 -21.58 -25.60
N ALA A 367 4.46 -21.60 -26.42
CA ALA A 367 4.59 -22.53 -27.55
C ALA A 367 4.49 -24.03 -27.19
N SER A 368 4.74 -24.41 -25.92
CA SER A 368 4.68 -25.80 -25.46
C SER A 368 3.31 -26.21 -24.91
N GLY A 369 2.30 -25.32 -24.91
CA GLY A 369 1.02 -25.60 -24.26
C GLY A 369 1.16 -25.76 -22.74
N ALA A 370 0.21 -26.46 -22.11
CA ALA A 370 0.32 -26.83 -20.70
C ALA A 370 1.35 -27.96 -20.52
N LEU A 371 2.29 -27.78 -19.58
CA LEU A 371 3.42 -28.68 -19.41
C LEU A 371 3.56 -29.12 -17.95
N GLU A 372 3.74 -30.42 -17.75
CA GLU A 372 4.14 -31.02 -16.48
C GLU A 372 5.59 -31.51 -16.62
N LEU A 373 6.50 -31.00 -15.78
CA LEU A 373 7.92 -31.38 -15.79
C LEU A 373 8.26 -32.24 -14.57
N GLY A 374 9.14 -33.22 -14.79
CA GLY A 374 9.74 -34.04 -13.74
C GLY A 374 10.89 -34.89 -14.31
N GLY A 375 11.75 -35.40 -13.43
CA GLY A 375 12.96 -36.10 -13.83
C GLY A 375 14.06 -35.12 -14.19
N SER A 376 14.40 -35.01 -15.47
CA SER A 376 15.41 -34.08 -15.95
C SER A 376 14.94 -33.25 -17.14
N GLU A 377 15.46 -32.04 -17.26
CA GLU A 377 15.13 -31.10 -18.35
C GLU A 377 16.40 -30.47 -18.93
N ALA A 378 16.64 -30.75 -20.22
CA ALA A 378 17.81 -30.27 -20.95
C ALA A 378 17.59 -28.90 -21.62
N ARG A 379 16.33 -28.49 -21.84
CA ARG A 379 16.02 -27.22 -22.49
C ARG A 379 16.40 -26.06 -21.58
N ARG A 380 17.11 -25.09 -22.13
CA ARG A 380 17.49 -23.85 -21.41
C ARG A 380 16.38 -22.82 -21.34
N ASP A 381 15.38 -22.90 -22.22
CA ASP A 381 14.25 -21.97 -22.25
C ASP A 381 12.97 -22.75 -22.50
N VAL A 382 12.15 -22.93 -21.47
CA VAL A 382 10.88 -23.65 -21.53
C VAL A 382 9.74 -22.64 -21.53
N ARG A 383 8.92 -22.63 -22.60
CA ARG A 383 7.81 -21.67 -22.77
C ARG A 383 6.48 -22.41 -22.82
N ALA A 384 5.68 -22.28 -21.77
CA ALA A 384 4.42 -23.00 -21.60
C ALA A 384 3.23 -22.03 -21.41
N THR A 385 2.00 -22.49 -21.67
CA THR A 385 0.80 -21.73 -21.26
C THR A 385 0.59 -21.86 -19.75
N ARG A 386 0.79 -23.07 -19.21
CA ARG A 386 0.85 -23.38 -17.78
C ARG A 386 2.01 -24.32 -17.50
N LEU A 387 2.66 -24.18 -16.36
CA LEU A 387 3.79 -25.02 -15.99
C LEU A 387 3.61 -25.58 -14.59
N SER A 388 3.72 -26.90 -14.44
CA SER A 388 3.68 -27.59 -13.16
C SER A 388 4.90 -28.49 -12.99
N ILE A 389 5.47 -28.48 -11.79
CA ILE A 389 6.58 -29.35 -11.38
C ILE A 389 6.12 -30.13 -10.14
N PRO A 390 5.38 -31.26 -10.29
CA PRO A 390 4.84 -32.01 -9.16
C PRO A 390 5.83 -32.96 -8.51
N ARG A 391 6.96 -33.23 -9.16
CA ARG A 391 8.02 -34.14 -8.70
C ARG A 391 9.38 -33.45 -8.82
N ALA A 392 10.43 -34.11 -8.35
CA ALA A 392 11.80 -33.62 -8.52
C ALA A 392 12.12 -33.39 -10.01
N LEU A 393 12.76 -32.26 -10.31
CA LEU A 393 13.20 -31.81 -11.62
C LEU A 393 14.65 -31.33 -11.53
N ALA A 394 15.55 -32.03 -12.20
CA ALA A 394 16.93 -31.61 -12.39
C ALA A 394 17.08 -30.83 -13.71
N LEU A 395 17.51 -29.58 -13.63
CA LEU A 395 17.83 -28.75 -14.79
C LEU A 395 19.27 -29.09 -15.25
N GLU A 396 19.39 -29.75 -16.40
CA GLU A 396 20.68 -30.26 -16.91
C GLU A 396 21.59 -29.17 -17.51
N ALA A 397 21.10 -27.94 -17.60
CA ALA A 397 21.86 -26.80 -18.10
C ALA A 397 22.93 -26.35 -17.10
N GLU A 398 24.11 -26.98 -17.18
CA GLU A 398 25.26 -26.66 -16.32
C GLU A 398 25.75 -25.20 -16.49
N HIS A 399 25.63 -24.65 -17.70
CA HIS A 399 26.11 -23.31 -18.02
C HIS A 399 25.06 -22.45 -18.74
N GLY A 400 25.14 -21.14 -18.51
CA GLY A 400 24.32 -20.11 -19.14
C GLY A 400 22.93 -19.95 -18.53
N LEU A 401 22.14 -19.08 -19.13
CA LEU A 401 20.80 -18.75 -18.64
C LEU A 401 19.87 -19.95 -18.79
N CYS A 402 19.20 -20.34 -17.71
CA CYS A 402 18.10 -21.30 -17.71
C CYS A 402 16.80 -20.61 -17.29
N THR A 403 15.81 -20.59 -18.17
CA THR A 403 14.52 -19.92 -17.96
C THR A 403 13.38 -20.93 -18.06
N LEU A 404 12.54 -20.98 -17.04
CA LEU A 404 11.25 -21.67 -17.06
C LEU A 404 10.15 -20.62 -17.00
N ARG A 405 9.29 -20.58 -18.03
CA ARG A 405 8.26 -19.54 -18.14
C ARG A 405 6.88 -20.12 -18.49
N ALA A 406 5.86 -19.57 -17.86
CA ALA A 406 4.46 -19.88 -18.10
C ALA A 406 3.65 -18.59 -18.32
N GLN A 407 2.72 -18.57 -19.28
CA GLN A 407 1.81 -17.44 -19.50
C GLN A 407 0.80 -17.28 -18.35
N GLY A 408 0.25 -18.38 -17.84
CA GLY A 408 -0.65 -18.39 -16.69
C GLY A 408 0.10 -18.70 -15.39
N ARG A 409 -0.44 -19.67 -14.65
CA ARG A 409 0.12 -20.15 -13.38
C ARG A 409 1.39 -20.98 -13.60
N PHE A 410 2.37 -20.79 -12.72
CA PHE A 410 3.55 -21.66 -12.59
C PHE A 410 3.57 -22.26 -11.18
N GLU A 411 3.47 -23.58 -11.07
CA GLU A 411 3.48 -24.31 -9.81
C GLU A 411 4.71 -25.21 -9.64
N VAL A 412 5.36 -25.12 -8.48
CA VAL A 412 6.47 -25.94 -8.04
C VAL A 412 6.06 -26.66 -6.75
N ALA A 413 5.52 -27.86 -6.89
CA ALA A 413 5.13 -28.70 -5.76
C ALA A 413 6.19 -29.75 -5.39
N GLY A 414 7.02 -30.14 -6.36
CA GLY A 414 8.19 -31.01 -6.19
C GLY A 414 9.46 -30.23 -5.87
N GLU A 415 10.61 -30.76 -6.27
CA GLU A 415 11.92 -30.15 -6.02
C GLU A 415 12.55 -29.70 -7.35
N VAL A 416 13.02 -28.46 -7.44
CA VAL A 416 13.78 -27.98 -8.60
C VAL A 416 15.24 -27.89 -8.21
N GLU A 417 16.08 -28.69 -8.84
CA GLU A 417 17.53 -28.68 -8.64
C GLU A 417 18.24 -28.16 -9.88
N ARG A 418 19.25 -27.32 -9.68
CA ARG A 418 20.20 -26.96 -10.74
C ARG A 418 21.60 -26.82 -10.20
N THR A 419 22.51 -27.60 -10.76
CA THR A 419 23.95 -27.45 -10.51
C THR A 419 24.59 -26.60 -11.59
N CYS A 420 25.22 -25.49 -11.20
CA CYS A 420 26.02 -24.68 -12.11
C CYS A 420 27.38 -25.35 -12.35
N GLY A 421 27.96 -25.14 -13.53
CA GLY A 421 29.17 -25.84 -13.97
C GLY A 421 30.46 -25.38 -13.29
N ALA A 422 30.43 -24.28 -12.53
CA ALA A 422 31.54 -23.83 -11.68
C ALA A 422 31.66 -24.69 -10.40
N PRO A 423 32.57 -25.68 -10.32
CA PRO A 423 32.58 -26.67 -9.24
C PRO A 423 32.82 -26.05 -7.86
N GLU A 424 33.53 -24.93 -7.80
CA GLU A 424 33.76 -24.15 -6.59
C GLU A 424 32.49 -23.49 -6.06
N ARG A 425 31.47 -23.24 -6.92
CA ARG A 425 30.18 -22.69 -6.51
C ARG A 425 29.18 -23.75 -6.07
N ARG A 426 29.43 -25.03 -6.36
CA ARG A 426 28.54 -26.13 -5.98
C ARG A 426 28.46 -26.27 -4.46
N ARG A 427 27.24 -26.47 -3.94
CA ARG A 427 27.05 -26.83 -2.53
C ARG A 427 27.61 -28.23 -2.25
N ARG A 428 28.40 -28.38 -1.19
CA ARG A 428 28.98 -29.68 -0.81
C ARG A 428 27.97 -30.52 -0.03
N ALA A 429 28.07 -31.84 -0.13
CA ALA A 429 27.25 -32.75 0.67
C ALA A 429 27.43 -32.46 2.17
N GLY A 430 26.33 -32.28 2.90
CA GLY A 430 26.32 -31.95 4.33
C GLY A 430 26.64 -30.49 4.68
N GLU A 431 26.98 -29.65 3.70
CA GLU A 431 27.19 -28.22 3.93
C GLU A 431 25.85 -27.52 4.16
N SER A 432 25.74 -26.72 5.22
CA SER A 432 24.55 -25.87 5.42
C SER A 432 24.49 -24.78 4.35
N HIS A 433 23.28 -24.32 4.01
CA HIS A 433 23.09 -23.25 3.04
C HIS A 433 23.86 -21.97 3.40
N ALA A 434 23.83 -21.57 4.67
CA ALA A 434 24.57 -20.40 5.15
C ALA A 434 26.09 -20.54 5.00
N ALA A 435 26.65 -21.71 5.33
CA ALA A 435 28.08 -21.98 5.16
C ALA A 435 28.48 -21.97 3.68
N TRP A 436 27.64 -22.55 2.82
CA TRP A 436 27.82 -22.55 1.38
C TRP A 436 27.83 -21.13 0.79
N VAL A 437 26.82 -20.30 1.09
CA VAL A 437 26.76 -18.91 0.64
C VAL A 437 27.96 -18.10 1.12
N GLN A 438 28.39 -18.29 2.38
CA GLN A 438 29.58 -17.62 2.91
C GLN A 438 30.85 -18.00 2.16
N ARG A 439 31.01 -19.30 1.84
CA ARG A 439 32.15 -19.78 1.05
C ARG A 439 32.14 -19.21 -0.36
N VAL A 440 30.99 -19.22 -1.04
CA VAL A 440 30.84 -18.65 -2.39
C VAL A 440 31.18 -17.15 -2.40
N ARG A 441 30.86 -16.41 -1.34
CA ARG A 441 31.25 -14.99 -1.17
C ARG A 441 32.74 -14.75 -0.96
N GLN A 442 33.49 -15.75 -0.51
CA GLN A 442 34.92 -15.65 -0.27
C GLN A 442 35.75 -16.10 -1.48
N LEU A 443 35.13 -16.67 -2.51
CA LEU A 443 35.83 -17.05 -3.72
C LEU A 443 36.45 -15.80 -4.36
N PRO A 444 37.76 -15.83 -4.74
CA PRO A 444 38.42 -14.72 -5.40
C PRO A 444 37.62 -14.37 -6.65
N ALA A 445 37.17 -13.11 -6.69
CA ALA A 445 36.03 -12.66 -7.46
C ALA A 445 35.97 -13.29 -8.87
N PRO A 446 34.92 -14.07 -9.20
CA PRO A 446 34.42 -14.01 -10.57
C PRO A 446 34.02 -12.55 -10.84
N THR A 447 33.96 -12.13 -12.09
CA THR A 447 33.82 -10.75 -12.60
C THR A 447 32.70 -9.87 -11.98
N ARG A 448 31.90 -10.38 -11.04
CA ARG A 448 30.73 -9.71 -10.43
C ARG A 448 30.66 -9.90 -8.91
N ALA A 449 30.42 -8.82 -8.18
CA ALA A 449 30.22 -8.83 -6.73
C ALA A 449 28.84 -9.40 -6.38
N LEU A 450 28.79 -10.43 -5.52
CA LEU A 450 27.53 -10.95 -4.99
C LEU A 450 26.79 -9.86 -4.22
N GLY A 451 25.48 -9.82 -4.41
CA GLY A 451 24.56 -8.91 -3.75
C GLY A 451 24.26 -7.64 -4.53
N VAL A 452 24.96 -7.40 -5.64
CA VAL A 452 24.67 -6.31 -6.57
C VAL A 452 23.91 -6.88 -7.75
N PHE A 453 22.70 -6.37 -8.00
CA PHE A 453 21.94 -6.83 -9.16
C PHE A 453 22.71 -6.47 -10.44
N PRO A 454 22.79 -7.40 -11.39
CA PRO A 454 23.61 -7.23 -12.58
C PRO A 454 23.23 -6.05 -13.46
N ALA A 455 21.94 -5.84 -13.66
CA ALA A 455 21.45 -4.81 -14.55
C ALA A 455 21.46 -3.43 -13.89
N PRO A 456 21.69 -2.35 -14.67
CA PRO A 456 21.30 -1.02 -14.27
C PRO A 456 19.85 -1.01 -13.81
N ALA A 457 19.61 -0.19 -12.81
CA ALA A 457 18.31 -0.12 -12.24
C ALA A 457 17.33 0.52 -13.26
N GLY A 458 16.15 -0.07 -13.42
CA GLY A 458 15.14 0.25 -14.43
C GLY A 458 15.37 -0.33 -15.83
N THR A 459 16.34 -1.23 -16.00
CA THR A 459 16.38 -2.15 -17.14
C THR A 459 15.10 -3.00 -17.18
N THR A 460 14.52 -3.23 -18.36
CA THR A 460 13.35 -4.11 -18.49
C THR A 460 13.73 -5.56 -18.24
N LEU A 461 12.76 -6.39 -17.84
CA LEU A 461 13.00 -7.81 -17.65
C LEU A 461 13.44 -8.48 -18.96
N THR A 462 12.81 -8.11 -20.08
CA THR A 462 13.18 -8.64 -21.40
C THR A 462 14.63 -8.30 -21.78
N ASP A 463 15.07 -7.05 -21.57
CA ASP A 463 16.44 -6.62 -21.88
C ASP A 463 17.47 -7.34 -21.00
N PHE A 464 17.16 -7.49 -19.71
CA PHE A 464 18.02 -8.25 -18.79
C PHE A 464 18.19 -9.70 -19.23
N LEU A 465 17.11 -10.38 -19.59
CA LEU A 465 17.18 -11.78 -20.05
C LEU A 465 17.99 -11.91 -21.34
N ALA A 466 17.85 -10.95 -22.26
CA ALA A 466 18.63 -10.93 -23.49
C ALA A 466 20.13 -10.74 -23.23
N SER A 467 20.51 -9.81 -22.35
CA SER A 467 21.91 -9.59 -21.93
C SER A 467 22.47 -10.80 -21.19
N ALA A 468 21.74 -11.35 -20.21
CA ALA A 468 22.17 -12.54 -19.47
C ALA A 468 22.37 -13.77 -20.36
N ALA A 469 21.51 -13.94 -21.38
CA ALA A 469 21.69 -15.00 -22.38
C ALA A 469 22.92 -14.77 -23.27
N ALA A 470 23.14 -13.53 -23.73
CA ALA A 470 24.27 -13.18 -24.59
C ALA A 470 25.63 -13.30 -23.87
N GLU A 471 25.65 -12.99 -22.58
CA GLU A 471 26.84 -13.10 -21.72
C GLU A 471 27.03 -14.51 -21.13
N ALA A 472 26.15 -15.46 -21.47
CA ALA A 472 26.12 -16.82 -20.95
C ALA A 472 26.19 -16.88 -19.41
N GLU A 473 25.45 -15.98 -18.75
CA GLU A 473 25.40 -15.95 -17.29
C GLU A 473 24.61 -17.13 -16.72
N ASP A 474 25.09 -17.74 -15.65
CA ASP A 474 24.50 -18.94 -15.04
C ASP A 474 23.19 -18.70 -14.25
N TRP A 475 22.37 -17.72 -14.64
CA TRP A 475 21.09 -17.42 -13.99
C TRP A 475 20.07 -18.54 -14.14
N THR A 476 19.31 -18.78 -13.08
CA THR A 476 18.04 -19.51 -13.14
C THR A 476 16.91 -18.52 -12.99
N VAL A 477 15.94 -18.53 -13.92
CA VAL A 477 14.83 -17.58 -13.91
C VAL A 477 13.51 -18.33 -14.01
N LEU A 478 12.61 -18.09 -13.07
CA LEU A 478 11.25 -18.61 -13.06
C LEU A 478 10.27 -17.47 -13.30
N ILE A 479 9.47 -17.57 -14.36
CA ILE A 479 8.54 -16.51 -14.79
C ILE A 479 7.11 -17.06 -14.89
N ALA A 480 6.19 -16.47 -14.14
CA ALA A 480 4.75 -16.68 -14.30
C ALA A 480 4.10 -15.40 -14.83
N GLY A 481 3.24 -15.51 -15.85
CA GLY A 481 2.41 -14.38 -16.26
C GLY A 481 1.27 -14.10 -15.28
N ALA A 482 0.84 -15.11 -14.51
CA ALA A 482 -0.05 -14.97 -13.35
C ALA A 482 0.73 -15.18 -12.02
N ASP A 483 0.31 -16.11 -11.17
CA ASP A 483 1.00 -16.43 -9.91
C ASP A 483 2.11 -17.47 -10.10
N LEU A 484 3.20 -17.30 -9.35
CA LEU A 484 4.25 -18.30 -9.14
C LEU A 484 4.08 -18.92 -7.76
N VAL A 485 3.74 -20.20 -7.69
CA VAL A 485 3.45 -20.92 -6.45
C VAL A 485 4.52 -21.98 -6.19
N ILE A 486 5.17 -21.92 -5.03
CA ILE A 486 6.29 -22.79 -4.64
C ILE A 486 5.93 -23.43 -3.29
N SER A 487 5.31 -24.61 -3.34
CA SER A 487 5.00 -25.41 -2.16
C SER A 487 6.05 -26.49 -1.88
N GLY A 488 6.83 -26.87 -2.89
CA GLY A 488 7.96 -27.76 -2.78
C GLY A 488 9.28 -27.01 -2.50
N ALA A 489 10.39 -27.48 -3.08
CA ALA A 489 11.71 -26.91 -2.83
C ALA A 489 12.38 -26.39 -4.11
N ILE A 490 13.19 -25.34 -3.99
CA ILE A 490 14.09 -24.89 -5.05
C ILE A 490 15.51 -24.87 -4.49
N ARG A 491 16.44 -25.55 -5.18
CA ARG A 491 17.86 -25.61 -4.84
C ARG A 491 18.70 -25.36 -6.09
N VAL A 492 19.28 -24.18 -6.19
CA VAL A 492 20.10 -23.81 -7.35
C VAL A 492 21.46 -23.29 -6.92
N ASP A 493 22.54 -23.77 -7.52
CA ASP A 493 23.90 -23.32 -7.14
C ASP A 493 24.18 -21.86 -7.56
N GLY A 494 23.44 -21.34 -8.54
CA GLY A 494 23.61 -20.00 -9.12
C GLY A 494 22.61 -18.97 -8.59
N PRO A 495 22.63 -17.75 -9.16
CA PRO A 495 21.63 -16.73 -8.84
C PRO A 495 20.25 -17.12 -9.40
N LEU A 496 19.22 -16.84 -8.60
CA LEU A 496 17.81 -17.14 -8.88
C LEU A 496 17.02 -15.85 -9.01
N LEU A 497 16.24 -15.70 -10.08
CA LEU A 497 15.26 -14.63 -10.24
C LEU A 497 13.84 -15.22 -10.31
N LEU A 498 12.98 -14.74 -9.41
CA LEU A 498 11.56 -15.11 -9.34
C LEU A 498 10.70 -13.95 -9.85
N VAL A 499 9.87 -14.23 -10.85
CA VAL A 499 9.00 -13.24 -11.50
C VAL A 499 7.58 -13.77 -11.56
N ALA A 500 6.61 -12.93 -11.19
CA ALA A 500 5.19 -13.17 -11.36
C ALA A 500 4.51 -11.89 -11.85
N GLY A 501 3.55 -12.00 -12.77
CA GLY A 501 2.63 -10.91 -13.07
C GLY A 501 1.71 -10.61 -11.88
N GLY A 502 1.23 -11.68 -11.25
CA GLY A 502 0.55 -11.68 -9.95
C GLY A 502 1.53 -11.82 -8.79
N TRP A 503 1.30 -12.79 -7.91
CA TRP A 503 2.07 -13.02 -6.68
C TRP A 503 3.08 -14.15 -6.82
N VAL A 504 4.24 -13.97 -6.18
CA VAL A 504 5.14 -15.08 -5.82
C VAL A 504 4.75 -15.57 -4.43
N ARG A 505 4.29 -16.82 -4.34
CA ARG A 505 3.83 -17.49 -3.12
C ARG A 505 4.76 -18.68 -2.84
N ALA A 506 5.69 -18.54 -1.91
CA ALA A 506 6.51 -19.68 -1.49
C ALA A 506 6.19 -20.08 -0.04
N SER A 507 5.86 -21.35 0.17
CA SER A 507 5.74 -21.97 1.49
C SER A 507 6.84 -22.98 1.78
N GLY A 508 7.51 -23.51 0.74
CA GLY A 508 8.67 -24.37 0.89
C GLY A 508 10.01 -23.64 0.73
N PRO A 509 11.15 -24.35 0.95
CA PRO A 509 12.48 -23.73 0.99
C PRO A 509 12.95 -23.31 -0.41
N VAL A 510 13.58 -22.14 -0.48
CA VAL A 510 14.21 -21.60 -1.69
C VAL A 510 15.67 -21.28 -1.35
N GLU A 511 16.58 -22.11 -1.85
CA GLU A 511 18.02 -22.05 -1.60
C GLU A 511 18.74 -21.70 -2.91
N ALA A 512 19.42 -20.55 -2.95
CA ALA A 512 20.24 -20.12 -4.08
C ALA A 512 21.47 -19.33 -3.61
N SER A 513 22.48 -19.12 -4.47
CA SER A 513 23.60 -18.24 -4.10
C SER A 513 23.12 -16.81 -3.85
N GLU A 514 22.08 -16.41 -4.60
CA GLU A 514 21.30 -15.18 -4.43
C GLU A 514 19.86 -15.42 -4.86
N VAL A 515 18.89 -14.88 -4.11
CA VAL A 515 17.47 -14.92 -4.50
C VAL A 515 16.98 -13.49 -4.74
N TRP A 516 16.55 -13.24 -5.97
CA TRP A 516 15.98 -11.97 -6.41
C TRP A 516 14.51 -12.14 -6.75
N ILE A 517 13.70 -11.14 -6.39
CA ILE A 517 12.27 -11.09 -6.73
C ILE A 517 11.93 -9.77 -7.41
N LEU A 518 11.13 -9.80 -8.47
CA LEU A 518 10.62 -8.59 -9.10
C LEU A 518 9.45 -8.00 -8.30
N ARG A 519 9.48 -6.69 -8.02
CA ARG A 519 8.57 -6.00 -7.09
C ARG A 519 7.10 -6.08 -7.52
N GLU A 520 6.41 -7.04 -6.92
CA GLU A 520 5.10 -7.01 -6.25
C GLU A 520 4.64 -8.47 -6.21
N GLY A 521 5.23 -9.19 -5.28
CA GLY A 521 4.91 -10.57 -4.95
C GLY A 521 5.27 -10.72 -3.49
N GLY A 522 4.27 -11.07 -2.68
CA GLY A 522 4.37 -11.07 -1.23
C GLY A 522 3.50 -12.15 -0.63
N GLY A 523 3.85 -13.42 -0.88
CA GLY A 523 3.42 -14.51 -0.01
C GLY A 523 4.09 -14.40 1.36
N GLN A 524 3.34 -14.65 2.43
CA GLN A 524 3.71 -14.41 3.83
C GLN A 524 4.92 -15.22 4.39
N LEU A 525 5.68 -15.99 3.58
CA LEU A 525 6.49 -17.10 4.13
C LEU A 525 7.92 -17.33 3.56
N ILE A 526 8.48 -16.43 2.75
CA ILE A 526 9.88 -16.62 2.29
C ILE A 526 10.86 -16.19 3.40
N ARG A 527 11.63 -17.14 3.94
CA ARG A 527 12.44 -17.00 5.17
C ARG A 527 13.87 -16.44 5.00
N GLU A 528 14.31 -16.10 3.79
CA GLU A 528 15.65 -15.52 3.52
C GLU A 528 15.58 -14.02 3.21
N PRO A 529 16.69 -13.26 3.29
CA PRO A 529 16.69 -11.87 2.85
C PRO A 529 16.49 -11.78 1.33
N LEU A 530 15.21 -11.84 0.92
CA LEU A 530 14.74 -11.56 -0.43
C LEU A 530 15.24 -10.20 -0.86
N ARG A 531 15.98 -10.18 -1.96
CA ARG A 531 16.40 -8.93 -2.60
C ARG A 531 15.43 -8.59 -3.71
N GLN A 532 15.05 -7.33 -3.78
CA GLN A 532 14.21 -6.85 -4.86
C GLN A 532 15.07 -6.54 -6.06
N ALA A 533 14.79 -7.20 -7.19
CA ALA A 533 15.44 -6.89 -8.46
C ALA A 533 14.99 -5.49 -8.90
N PRO A 534 15.93 -4.59 -9.24
CA PRO A 534 15.63 -3.24 -9.72
C PRO A 534 15.27 -3.26 -11.21
N LEU A 535 14.49 -4.25 -11.65
CA LEU A 535 14.06 -4.40 -13.04
C LEU A 535 12.63 -3.89 -13.22
N LEU A 536 12.27 -3.48 -14.44
CA LEU A 536 10.91 -3.13 -14.82
C LEU A 536 10.22 -4.31 -15.48
N LEU A 537 8.95 -4.53 -15.13
CA LEU A 537 8.10 -5.50 -15.81
C LEU A 537 7.50 -4.82 -17.05
N ASP A 538 8.08 -5.09 -18.22
CA ASP A 538 7.58 -4.58 -19.49
C ASP A 538 6.34 -5.37 -19.94
N PRO A 539 5.20 -4.68 -20.21
CA PRO A 539 4.02 -5.33 -20.74
C PRO A 539 4.22 -5.65 -22.23
N PRO A 540 3.56 -6.69 -22.76
CA PRO A 540 3.58 -6.94 -24.19
C PRO A 540 2.81 -5.84 -24.95
N THR A 541 3.20 -5.54 -26.18
CA THR A 541 2.45 -4.64 -27.07
C THR A 541 1.39 -5.41 -27.89
N VAL A 542 1.72 -6.66 -28.25
CA VAL A 542 0.83 -7.61 -28.92
C VAL A 542 0.49 -8.71 -27.93
N ASN A 543 -0.78 -9.07 -27.85
CA ASN A 543 -1.22 -10.10 -26.92
C ASN A 543 -0.66 -11.48 -27.33
N ALA A 544 0.31 -11.98 -26.56
CA ALA A 544 1.01 -13.22 -26.83
C ALA A 544 0.27 -14.48 -26.31
N LEU A 545 -0.84 -14.32 -25.59
CA LEU A 545 -1.56 -15.43 -24.98
C LEU A 545 -2.01 -16.47 -26.02
N ARG A 546 -1.86 -17.75 -25.67
CA ARG A 546 -2.40 -18.88 -26.43
C ARG A 546 -3.70 -19.42 -25.85
N GLU A 547 -3.87 -19.24 -24.55
CA GLU A 547 -5.05 -19.62 -23.78
C GLU A 547 -5.52 -18.41 -22.97
N PRO A 548 -6.82 -18.34 -22.65
CA PRO A 548 -7.32 -17.28 -21.78
C PRO A 548 -6.62 -17.33 -20.41
N ILE A 549 -6.26 -16.17 -19.88
CA ILE A 549 -5.75 -16.05 -18.51
C ILE A 549 -6.87 -15.49 -17.62
N HIS A 550 -7.06 -16.10 -16.46
CA HIS A 550 -8.03 -15.68 -15.45
C HIS A 550 -7.29 -15.31 -14.18
N VAL A 551 -7.35 -14.04 -13.78
CA VAL A 551 -6.80 -13.57 -12.50
C VAL A 551 -7.90 -12.96 -11.65
N ALA A 552 -7.74 -13.03 -10.33
CA ALA A 552 -8.70 -12.43 -9.41
C ALA A 552 -8.04 -11.82 -8.18
N VAL A 553 -8.74 -10.90 -7.53
CA VAL A 553 -8.32 -10.33 -6.25
C VAL A 553 -9.52 -10.14 -5.34
N MET A 554 -9.28 -10.20 -4.03
CA MET A 554 -10.29 -9.94 -3.01
C MET A 554 -9.92 -8.70 -2.19
N SER A 555 -10.92 -7.92 -1.80
CA SER A 555 -10.76 -6.89 -0.79
C SER A 555 -10.68 -7.50 0.62
N ALA A 556 -10.15 -6.74 1.57
CA ALA A 556 -10.39 -6.97 2.98
C ALA A 556 -11.90 -6.86 3.29
N PRO A 557 -12.39 -7.50 4.37
CA PRO A 557 -13.79 -7.38 4.77
C PRO A 557 -14.17 -5.93 5.10
N LEU A 558 -15.17 -5.40 4.39
CA LEU A 558 -15.88 -4.18 4.75
C LEU A 558 -16.82 -4.49 5.91
N ARG A 559 -16.62 -3.83 7.05
CA ARG A 559 -17.50 -3.93 8.24
C ARG A 559 -18.05 -2.56 8.59
N PRO A 560 -19.27 -2.21 8.13
CA PRO A 560 -19.89 -0.94 8.48
C PRO A 560 -20.03 -0.78 9.99
N ILE A 561 -19.61 0.37 10.51
CA ILE A 561 -19.54 0.66 11.94
C ILE A 561 -20.93 0.64 12.60
N ARG A 562 -21.96 1.06 11.86
CA ARG A 562 -23.36 1.07 12.31
C ARG A 562 -24.06 -0.28 12.11
N GLY A 563 -23.33 -1.28 11.63
CA GLY A 563 -23.87 -2.58 11.24
C GLY A 563 -24.60 -2.54 9.90
N VAL A 564 -25.11 -3.70 9.51
CA VAL A 564 -25.84 -3.86 8.23
C VAL A 564 -27.18 -4.53 8.51
N GLU A 565 -28.26 -3.84 8.13
CA GLU A 565 -29.59 -4.44 8.07
C GLU A 565 -29.71 -5.27 6.79
N ARG A 566 -29.35 -4.65 5.66
CA ARG A 566 -29.44 -5.27 4.34
C ARG A 566 -28.46 -4.63 3.38
N TRP A 567 -27.73 -5.44 2.63
CA TRP A 567 -26.97 -4.97 1.46
C TRP A 567 -27.94 -4.64 0.33
N VAL A 568 -27.76 -3.51 -0.35
CA VAL A 568 -28.79 -2.99 -1.28
C VAL A 568 -28.40 -3.22 -2.73
N ARG A 569 -27.26 -2.67 -3.16
CA ARG A 569 -26.78 -2.74 -4.54
C ARG A 569 -25.30 -2.36 -4.58
N ALA A 570 -24.68 -2.55 -5.73
CA ALA A 570 -23.36 -2.03 -6.01
C ALA A 570 -23.27 -1.45 -7.41
N GLU A 571 -22.38 -0.48 -7.57
CA GLU A 571 -22.03 0.15 -8.83
C GLU A 571 -20.55 -0.11 -9.11
N VAL A 572 -20.22 -0.39 -10.38
CA VAL A 572 -18.86 -0.76 -10.80
C VAL A 572 -18.46 0.13 -11.96
N SER A 573 -17.32 0.81 -11.81
CA SER A 573 -16.65 1.52 -12.91
C SER A 573 -15.46 0.70 -13.38
N ALA A 574 -15.46 0.32 -14.65
CA ALA A 574 -14.48 -0.60 -15.20
C ALA A 574 -14.36 -0.45 -16.72
N ARG A 575 -13.27 -1.01 -17.25
CA ARG A 575 -12.93 -1.03 -18.67
C ARG A 575 -12.64 -2.47 -19.07
N ALA A 576 -13.38 -3.00 -20.03
CA ALA A 576 -13.18 -4.37 -20.50
C ALA A 576 -11.92 -4.55 -21.36
N GLY A 577 -11.51 -3.50 -22.10
CA GLY A 577 -10.40 -3.59 -23.05
C GLY A 577 -10.63 -4.70 -24.09
N GLY A 578 -9.60 -5.50 -24.34
CA GLY A 578 -9.64 -6.73 -25.13
C GLY A 578 -10.05 -7.99 -24.34
N GLY A 579 -10.50 -7.84 -23.10
CA GLY A 579 -10.92 -8.95 -22.23
C GLY A 579 -12.31 -8.74 -21.65
N ARG A 580 -12.54 -9.28 -20.45
CA ARG A 580 -13.77 -9.08 -19.66
C ARG A 580 -13.45 -9.03 -18.17
N PHE A 581 -14.36 -8.47 -17.40
CA PHE A 581 -14.28 -8.43 -15.93
C PHE A 581 -15.58 -8.90 -15.31
N GLY A 582 -15.52 -9.27 -14.03
CA GLY A 582 -16.65 -9.65 -13.20
C GLY A 582 -16.39 -9.18 -11.78
N VAL A 583 -17.44 -8.74 -11.09
CA VAL A 583 -17.38 -8.36 -9.68
C VAL A 583 -18.42 -9.18 -8.94
N ALA A 584 -17.96 -9.91 -7.93
CA ALA A 584 -18.80 -10.72 -7.07
C ALA A 584 -18.57 -10.34 -5.61
N TYR A 585 -19.55 -10.67 -4.78
CA TYR A 585 -19.59 -10.28 -3.38
C TYR A 585 -19.64 -11.52 -2.49
N LEU A 586 -18.84 -11.51 -1.43
CA LEU A 586 -18.87 -12.54 -0.40
C LEU A 586 -19.29 -11.87 0.91
N GLY A 587 -20.34 -12.36 1.54
CA GLY A 587 -20.79 -11.88 2.84
C GLY A 587 -20.22 -12.73 3.97
N GLU A 588 -19.93 -12.10 5.11
CA GLU A 588 -19.60 -12.83 6.35
C GLU A 588 -20.72 -12.66 7.37
N ARG A 589 -21.10 -13.76 8.01
CA ARG A 589 -22.03 -13.77 9.14
C ARG A 589 -21.53 -14.67 10.25
N GLU A 590 -21.98 -14.42 11.47
CA GLU A 590 -21.65 -15.24 12.61
C GLU A 590 -22.48 -16.54 12.57
N GLY A 591 -21.78 -17.67 12.49
CA GLY A 591 -22.35 -19.01 12.54
C GLY A 591 -22.61 -19.46 13.99
N ARG A 592 -23.15 -20.67 14.13
CA ARG A 592 -23.37 -21.25 15.47
C ARG A 592 -22.03 -21.46 16.17
N GLY A 593 -21.95 -21.04 17.44
CA GLY A 593 -20.74 -21.18 18.26
C GLY A 593 -19.62 -20.20 17.94
N GLY A 594 -19.92 -19.04 17.32
CA GLY A 594 -18.94 -17.98 17.06
C GLY A 594 -18.01 -18.24 15.87
N SER A 595 -18.33 -19.24 15.03
CA SER A 595 -17.67 -19.43 13.73
C SER A 595 -18.06 -18.31 12.76
N VAL A 596 -17.24 -18.04 11.75
CA VAL A 596 -17.59 -17.09 10.68
C VAL A 596 -17.98 -17.89 9.44
N ASP A 597 -19.26 -17.80 9.07
CA ASP A 597 -19.79 -18.38 7.84
C ASP A 597 -19.59 -17.40 6.68
N ILE A 598 -19.03 -17.90 5.58
CA ILE A 598 -18.89 -17.14 4.33
C ILE A 598 -20.06 -17.52 3.41
N VAL A 599 -20.80 -16.51 2.95
CA VAL A 599 -21.93 -16.63 2.03
C VAL A 599 -21.55 -16.03 0.67
N GLY A 600 -21.83 -16.76 -0.42
CA GLY A 600 -21.47 -16.34 -1.78
C GLY A 600 -20.41 -17.25 -2.41
N PRO A 601 -19.77 -16.85 -3.53
CA PRO A 601 -19.90 -15.54 -4.19
C PRO A 601 -21.30 -15.32 -4.82
N VAL A 602 -21.74 -14.06 -4.87
CA VAL A 602 -22.97 -13.63 -5.58
C VAL A 602 -22.69 -12.38 -6.42
N ASP A 603 -23.39 -12.21 -7.54
CA ASP A 603 -23.21 -11.03 -8.42
C ASP A 603 -24.00 -9.80 -7.95
N ASP A 604 -24.99 -9.99 -7.07
CA ASP A 604 -25.78 -8.91 -6.47
C ASP A 604 -25.63 -8.97 -4.94
N PRO A 605 -25.09 -7.91 -4.29
CA PRO A 605 -24.90 -7.92 -2.85
C PRO A 605 -26.23 -8.01 -2.08
N ALA A 606 -27.37 -7.69 -2.69
CA ALA A 606 -28.69 -7.85 -2.07
C ALA A 606 -29.02 -9.30 -1.65
N LEU A 607 -28.34 -10.27 -2.24
CA LEU A 607 -28.48 -11.69 -1.89
C LEU A 607 -27.73 -12.08 -0.61
N LEU A 608 -26.91 -11.18 -0.04
CA LEU A 608 -26.13 -11.41 1.19
C LEU A 608 -26.93 -11.12 2.46
N GLY A 609 -28.19 -11.58 2.51
CA GLY A 609 -29.08 -11.38 3.65
C GLY A 609 -28.48 -11.88 4.98
N GLY A 610 -28.49 -11.02 6.00
CA GLY A 610 -27.97 -11.32 7.34
C GLY A 610 -26.46 -11.20 7.51
N CYS A 611 -25.70 -10.97 6.43
CA CYS A 611 -24.24 -10.78 6.50
C CYS A 611 -23.89 -9.40 7.09
N GLN A 612 -22.98 -9.38 8.06
CA GLN A 612 -22.51 -8.16 8.75
C GLN A 612 -21.23 -7.58 8.15
N ALA A 613 -20.57 -8.33 7.27
CA ALA A 613 -19.43 -7.86 6.49
C ALA A 613 -19.57 -8.29 5.04
N LEU A 614 -18.87 -7.58 4.16
CA LEU A 614 -18.81 -7.86 2.74
C LEU A 614 -17.37 -7.78 2.23
N GLN A 615 -16.97 -8.72 1.40
CA GLN A 615 -15.75 -8.69 0.60
C GLN A 615 -16.12 -8.55 -0.87
N VAL A 616 -15.36 -7.72 -1.58
CA VAL A 616 -15.45 -7.59 -3.03
C VAL A 616 -14.43 -8.52 -3.66
N ARG A 617 -14.86 -9.39 -4.56
CA ARG A 617 -14.02 -10.20 -5.44
C ARG A 617 -14.10 -9.62 -6.85
N ILE A 618 -12.94 -9.36 -7.44
CA ILE A 618 -12.81 -8.86 -8.82
C ILE A 618 -12.11 -9.94 -9.62
N ASP A 619 -12.77 -10.42 -10.67
CA ASP A 619 -12.24 -11.38 -11.64
C ASP A 619 -11.98 -10.68 -12.97
N LEU A 620 -10.83 -10.95 -13.57
CA LEU A 620 -10.39 -10.39 -14.84
C LEU A 620 -9.96 -11.52 -15.77
N TRP A 621 -10.46 -11.50 -17.01
CA TRP A 621 -10.09 -12.44 -18.05
C TRP A 621 -9.51 -11.71 -19.26
N MET A 622 -8.40 -12.19 -19.78
CA MET A 622 -7.87 -11.75 -21.06
C MET A 622 -7.88 -12.93 -22.03
N GLU A 623 -8.55 -12.74 -23.17
CA GLU A 623 -8.62 -13.74 -24.24
C GLU A 623 -7.36 -13.67 -25.13
N PRO A 624 -6.99 -14.74 -25.84
CA PRO A 624 -5.91 -14.72 -26.84
C PRO A 624 -6.15 -13.75 -28.01
N GLY A 625 -5.06 -13.12 -28.48
CA GLY A 625 -5.02 -12.35 -29.73
C GLY A 625 -5.24 -10.83 -29.60
N GLY A 626 -4.96 -10.12 -30.70
CA GLY A 626 -5.12 -8.67 -30.79
C GLY A 626 -3.99 -7.85 -30.14
N VAL A 627 -4.30 -6.59 -29.85
CA VAL A 627 -3.45 -5.68 -29.09
C VAL A 627 -3.54 -6.04 -27.61
N TRP A 628 -2.44 -5.91 -26.87
CA TRP A 628 -2.49 -6.05 -25.42
C TRP A 628 -3.22 -4.87 -24.80
N ASP A 629 -4.49 -5.09 -24.47
CA ASP A 629 -5.36 -4.11 -23.83
C ASP A 629 -6.15 -4.78 -22.68
N PRO A 630 -5.52 -5.02 -21.51
CA PRO A 630 -6.13 -5.83 -20.46
C PRO A 630 -7.33 -5.10 -19.82
N PRO A 631 -8.33 -5.85 -19.32
CA PRO A 631 -9.41 -5.28 -18.52
C PRO A 631 -8.90 -4.67 -17.21
N SER A 632 -9.60 -3.65 -16.72
CA SER A 632 -9.36 -3.02 -15.43
C SER A 632 -10.68 -2.66 -14.74
N VAL A 633 -10.68 -2.68 -13.40
CA VAL A 633 -11.76 -2.13 -12.57
C VAL A 633 -11.19 -0.95 -11.79
N ASP A 634 -11.78 0.23 -12.02
CA ASP A 634 -11.29 1.49 -11.46
C ASP A 634 -12.00 1.81 -10.15
N GLU A 635 -13.25 1.35 -10.00
CA GLU A 635 -14.02 1.60 -8.79
C GLU A 635 -15.10 0.55 -8.53
N VAL A 636 -15.35 0.28 -7.24
CA VAL A 636 -16.55 -0.41 -6.77
C VAL A 636 -17.20 0.41 -5.64
N GLU A 637 -18.45 0.78 -5.82
CA GLU A 637 -19.28 1.46 -4.83
C GLU A 637 -20.37 0.50 -4.34
N VAL A 638 -20.47 0.30 -3.01
CA VAL A 638 -21.42 -0.62 -2.39
C VAL A 638 -22.35 0.16 -1.48
N HIS A 639 -23.66 -0.14 -1.57
CA HIS A 639 -24.70 0.49 -0.76
C HIS A 639 -25.34 -0.52 0.18
N TRP A 640 -25.71 -0.09 1.39
CA TRP A 640 -26.47 -0.89 2.36
C TRP A 640 -27.43 -0.05 3.18
N ASP A 641 -28.48 -0.68 3.66
CA ASP A 641 -29.38 -0.15 4.67
C ASP A 641 -28.72 -0.37 6.05
N GLU A 642 -28.55 0.72 6.80
CA GLU A 642 -28.15 0.64 8.20
C GLU A 642 -29.36 0.21 9.06
N PRO A 643 -29.16 -0.54 10.16
CA PRO A 643 -30.26 -0.90 11.05
C PRO A 643 -31.03 0.34 11.48
N ALA A 644 -32.35 0.35 11.24
CA ALA A 644 -33.21 1.37 11.80
C ALA A 644 -32.93 1.47 13.31
N ALA A 645 -32.56 2.66 13.73
CA ALA A 645 -32.25 3.01 15.10
C ALA A 645 -33.54 2.92 15.93
N GLY A 646 -33.95 1.70 16.25
CA GLY A 646 -35.36 1.43 16.60
C GLY A 646 -35.68 0.08 17.23
N ARG A 647 -35.17 -1.03 16.67
CA ARG A 647 -35.65 -2.38 17.02
C ARG A 647 -34.59 -3.22 17.71
N PRO A 648 -34.76 -3.59 19.00
CA PRO A 648 -33.98 -4.70 19.55
C PRO A 648 -34.22 -5.94 18.67
N ARG A 649 -33.15 -6.65 18.30
CA ARG A 649 -33.29 -7.94 17.61
C ARG A 649 -34.02 -8.86 18.58
N SER A 650 -35.27 -9.19 18.27
CA SER A 650 -35.97 -10.28 18.93
C SER A 650 -35.13 -11.54 18.73
N GLY A 651 -34.46 -12.03 19.78
CA GLY A 651 -33.73 -13.30 19.73
C GLY A 651 -34.70 -14.41 19.32
N GLY A 652 -34.43 -15.04 18.18
CA GLY A 652 -35.05 -16.27 17.73
C GLY A 652 -34.13 -17.45 17.97
#